data_AF-A0A812MP21-F1
#
_entry.id   AF-A0A812MP21-F1
#
_cell.length_a   1.000
_cell.length_b   1.000
_cell.length_c   1.000
_cell.angle_alpha   90.00
_cell.angle_beta   90.00
_cell.angle_gamma   90.00
#
_symmetry.space_group_name_H-M   'P 1'
#
loop_
_entity.id
_entity.type
_entity.pdbx_description
1 polymer ?
#
loop_
_entity_poly.entity_id
_entity_poly.type
_entity_poly.pdbx_seq_one_letter_code
_entity_poly.pdbx_strand_id
1 'polypeptide(L)'
;DAEGCIATLRSAFADLCASCPDPEGEVMQGWKWLCLNPVPAEGEQDEHLFEMRAFYSQKLFDSVQLHTQVPQLLGSGRTALSDKVGAHVLSSLLEAGSLDGLQAYLDSCIGWCSDMGVEIGVPECQVTYAETMLPSFIRPVRVEELPCDDDGFVEEGPVLPAQAAQASASQNLMANALHARLSVEQWGRLRAEWDKAGAFISENLKIRLGFYQGLPWVILGGTHPDREKAMACLQQGQHLWDALPGAARHLQHRLAKDLFTPGPLHDDLQHFLSGEFLEDCPSLEAFLAPLTFIQIAERIIEGAHKDLGVLPKYHSMTALSIELRAPELNRSLSLRPELFGKLLECFQAARKIRKVSSIFPFFRGHPRVRALDAGGAKTATSKYVTQLRTLLYRDSVVQHGDIRAAAGLNESHKAQRDKLKRGLEPKEPPLSQAILFGQAAVNHVRQVCGDDPGAVLSLRDGFWAPVILRPSAIHKVSHAPLAIASMNKNDILVSKLENFGTADAPTVSALSEGPRSEVLNLCSCAHDMGLDAFLSSTRLWRKQGEVCVSVPSIEGVPDAHVAGLVQRMVKEHALSDCVNGVVPARGSEEEAALRGLVHEGFAEETCLGARLTSEGVAALTFRHILSSPLPLTQARNVPLAELSVFELMVSMRSKGWAWSALPSKKADRLALKFSPGDPLVFYTAGVTVCKSYLLCLLDAENLSTKYGVASIPHSLPPDAYDLILQGMQPAQASKSIENMPKRGKKRGVNLDLDVEVCGELQDIEPEPALPAVLPAEGVVAPDHPVEEGEESHDSLERELERLIEQEAEELVDEVTISGSAAAAVATGPDDSKGSSADGAAAAASRDVSDSVPVKKKRGGHDAQVRRLPRLAPWGPFIFHRKHAAASPPFGGVECVCPYHALNSKTGCKKFVSLQGPLESDEERCLLTLKHWANQAQHFNRQRSHLKMPLRPADIPSAGIVLQQKPTGEAPRQVRTDVELDLADGAAHWSSVCGYVIEFEGDLIAFLVNEKQAGKPACATR
;
A
#
# COMPACT_ATOMS: atom_id res chain seq x y z
N ASP A 1 -42.71 -33.53 17.44
CA ASP A 1 -41.68 -34.11 16.54
C ASP A 1 -41.09 -32.96 15.72
N ALA A 2 -39.92 -33.18 15.09
CA ALA A 2 -39.26 -32.15 14.28
C ALA A 2 -40.11 -31.73 13.07
N GLU A 3 -40.96 -32.63 12.54
CA GLU A 3 -41.85 -32.35 11.42
C GLU A 3 -42.98 -31.39 11.78
N GLY A 4 -43.56 -31.49 12.99
CA GLY A 4 -44.56 -30.54 13.48
C GLY A 4 -44.01 -29.12 13.63
N CYS A 5 -42.79 -28.96 14.15
CA CYS A 5 -42.14 -27.65 14.26
C CYS A 5 -41.81 -27.06 12.88
N ILE A 6 -41.40 -27.89 11.91
CA ILE A 6 -41.14 -27.45 10.53
C ILE A 6 -42.44 -27.04 9.83
N ALA A 7 -43.55 -27.75 10.07
CA ALA A 7 -44.86 -27.40 9.51
C ALA A 7 -45.39 -26.07 10.07
N THR A 8 -45.26 -25.85 11.39
CA THR A 8 -45.66 -24.58 12.02
C THR A 8 -44.80 -23.41 11.57
N LEU A 9 -43.48 -23.62 11.42
CA LEU A 9 -42.58 -22.60 10.88
C LEU A 9 -42.88 -22.27 9.41
N ARG A 10 -43.21 -23.27 8.58
CA ARG A 10 -43.63 -23.05 7.18
C ARG A 10 -44.93 -22.28 7.08
N SER A 11 -45.91 -22.55 7.95
CA SER A 11 -47.18 -21.82 7.99
C SER A 11 -46.99 -20.37 8.44
N ALA A 12 -46.24 -20.14 9.53
CA ALA A 12 -45.96 -18.80 10.03
C ALA A 12 -45.13 -17.95 9.04
N PHE A 13 -44.26 -18.58 8.24
CA PHE A 13 -43.51 -17.90 7.18
C PHE A 13 -44.35 -17.59 5.94
N ALA A 14 -45.28 -18.49 5.57
CA ALA A 14 -46.19 -18.25 4.45
C ALA A 14 -47.10 -17.03 4.73
N ASP A 15 -47.56 -16.88 5.97
CA ASP A 15 -48.37 -15.74 6.40
C ASP A 15 -47.57 -14.42 6.42
N LEU A 16 -46.27 -14.47 6.75
CA LEU A 16 -45.38 -13.29 6.75
C LEU A 16 -45.04 -12.80 5.33
N CYS A 17 -45.00 -13.72 4.35
CA CYS A 17 -44.71 -13.39 2.95
C CYS A 17 -45.92 -12.85 2.18
N ALA A 18 -47.14 -13.02 2.68
CA ALA A 18 -48.36 -12.60 1.97
C ALA A 18 -48.66 -11.09 2.12
N SER A 19 -47.97 -10.35 2.99
CA SER A 19 -48.40 -9.01 3.43
C SER A 19 -47.53 -7.82 2.97
N CYS A 20 -46.69 -7.93 1.93
CA CYS A 20 -45.94 -6.78 1.43
C CYS A 20 -45.85 -6.76 -0.11
N PRO A 21 -46.47 -5.79 -0.80
CA PRO A 21 -46.33 -5.63 -2.24
C PRO A 21 -45.09 -4.77 -2.51
N ASP A 22 -43.91 -5.35 -2.31
CA ASP A 22 -42.63 -4.68 -2.62
C ASP A 22 -41.89 -5.49 -3.71
N PRO A 23 -41.60 -4.92 -4.90
CA PRO A 23 -40.86 -5.61 -5.96
C PRO A 23 -39.47 -6.13 -5.53
N GLU A 24 -38.84 -5.56 -4.49
CA GLU A 24 -37.59 -6.09 -3.91
C GLU A 24 -37.78 -7.47 -3.24
N GLY A 25 -38.99 -7.77 -2.78
CA GLY A 25 -39.32 -9.06 -2.15
C GLY A 25 -39.31 -10.23 -3.13
N GLU A 26 -39.78 -10.02 -4.37
CA GLU A 26 -39.92 -11.09 -5.36
C GLU A 26 -38.57 -11.61 -5.88
N VAL A 27 -37.58 -10.72 -6.05
CA VAL A 27 -36.22 -11.07 -6.51
C VAL A 27 -35.49 -11.92 -5.48
N MET A 28 -35.50 -11.46 -4.24
CA MET A 28 -34.88 -12.20 -3.13
C MET A 28 -35.58 -13.52 -2.86
N GLN A 29 -36.89 -13.60 -3.09
CA GLN A 29 -37.65 -14.84 -2.96
C GLN A 29 -37.28 -15.83 -4.08
N GLY A 30 -37.21 -15.39 -5.34
CA GLY A 30 -36.76 -16.23 -6.45
C GLY A 30 -35.33 -16.73 -6.28
N TRP A 31 -34.41 -15.85 -5.87
CA TRP A 31 -33.02 -16.20 -5.58
C TRP A 31 -32.90 -17.21 -4.44
N LYS A 32 -33.56 -16.95 -3.30
CA LYS A 32 -33.55 -17.87 -2.15
C LYS A 32 -34.13 -19.22 -2.52
N TRP A 33 -35.21 -19.26 -3.29
CA TRP A 33 -35.83 -20.51 -3.72
C TRP A 33 -34.88 -21.33 -4.60
N LEU A 34 -34.21 -20.71 -5.57
CA LEU A 34 -33.23 -21.38 -6.45
C LEU A 34 -32.00 -21.90 -5.69
N CYS A 35 -31.59 -21.22 -4.61
CA CYS A 35 -30.47 -21.64 -3.75
C CYS A 35 -30.83 -22.84 -2.88
N LEU A 36 -32.08 -22.94 -2.43
CA LEU A 36 -32.56 -24.02 -1.57
C LEU A 36 -32.93 -25.29 -2.36
N ASN A 37 -33.10 -25.18 -3.67
CA ASN A 37 -33.56 -26.26 -4.53
C ASN A 37 -32.59 -26.46 -5.71
N PRO A 38 -31.34 -26.92 -5.48
CA PRO A 38 -30.31 -27.04 -6.51
C PRO A 38 -30.71 -27.97 -7.66
N VAL A 39 -30.00 -27.89 -8.79
CA VAL A 39 -30.24 -28.78 -9.93
C VAL A 39 -30.02 -30.23 -9.46
N PRO A 40 -31.00 -31.14 -9.65
CA PRO A 40 -30.84 -32.54 -9.26
C PRO A 40 -29.66 -33.19 -9.99
N ALA A 41 -29.07 -34.22 -9.38
CA ALA A 41 -27.92 -34.91 -9.94
C ALA A 41 -28.28 -35.62 -11.27
N GLU A 42 -27.29 -35.84 -12.15
CA GLU A 42 -27.50 -36.55 -13.42
C GLU A 42 -28.20 -37.91 -13.18
N GLY A 43 -29.46 -38.03 -13.62
CA GLY A 43 -30.29 -39.24 -13.49
C GLY A 43 -31.60 -39.06 -12.72
N GLU A 44 -31.76 -37.98 -11.95
CA GLU A 44 -33.02 -37.66 -11.26
C GLU A 44 -33.92 -36.77 -12.13
N GLN A 45 -35.05 -37.33 -12.59
CA GLN A 45 -36.06 -36.62 -13.37
C GLN A 45 -37.19 -36.17 -12.46
N ASP A 46 -37.02 -35.02 -11.80
CA ASP A 46 -38.12 -34.31 -11.14
C ASP A 46 -38.55 -33.13 -12.04
N GLU A 47 -39.48 -33.41 -12.97
CA GLU A 47 -39.99 -32.43 -13.93
C GLU A 47 -40.56 -31.18 -13.25
N HIS A 48 -41.23 -31.35 -12.09
CA HIS A 48 -41.81 -30.23 -11.35
C HIS A 48 -40.73 -29.33 -10.76
N LEU A 49 -39.64 -29.89 -10.25
CA LEU A 49 -38.49 -29.12 -9.79
C LEU A 49 -37.85 -28.33 -10.93
N PHE A 50 -37.74 -28.91 -12.12
CA PHE A 50 -37.23 -28.23 -13.32
C PHE A 50 -38.13 -27.08 -13.77
N GLU A 51 -39.45 -27.28 -13.83
CA GLU A 51 -40.43 -26.24 -14.18
C GLU A 51 -40.39 -25.08 -13.19
N MET A 52 -40.36 -25.37 -11.89
CA MET A 52 -40.29 -24.35 -10.84
C MET A 52 -38.95 -23.59 -10.87
N ARG A 53 -37.83 -24.28 -11.16
CA ARG A 53 -36.53 -23.62 -11.36
C ARG A 53 -36.54 -22.72 -12.60
N ALA A 54 -37.14 -23.15 -13.70
CA ALA A 54 -37.26 -22.33 -14.90
C ALA A 54 -38.09 -21.07 -14.62
N PHE A 55 -39.23 -21.22 -13.94
CA PHE A 55 -40.09 -20.11 -13.54
C PHE A 55 -39.35 -19.08 -12.67
N TYR A 56 -38.68 -19.50 -11.59
CA TYR A 56 -37.98 -18.56 -10.71
C TYR A 56 -36.71 -17.98 -11.34
N SER A 57 -36.05 -18.71 -12.24
CA SER A 57 -34.91 -18.18 -13.00
C SER A 57 -35.36 -17.10 -13.99
N GLN A 58 -36.51 -17.32 -14.66
CA GLN A 58 -37.10 -16.32 -15.55
C GLN A 58 -37.58 -15.09 -14.77
N LYS A 59 -38.25 -15.27 -13.62
CA LYS A 59 -38.63 -14.14 -12.76
C LYS A 59 -37.43 -13.33 -12.27
N LEU A 60 -36.33 -14.00 -11.89
CA LEU A 60 -35.09 -13.33 -11.49
C LEU A 60 -34.49 -12.55 -12.67
N PHE A 61 -34.47 -13.16 -13.86
CA PHE A 61 -33.99 -12.54 -15.10
C PHE A 61 -34.80 -11.29 -15.47
N ASP A 62 -36.13 -11.40 -15.48
CA ASP A 62 -37.05 -10.30 -15.81
C ASP A 62 -36.92 -9.14 -14.79
N SER A 63 -36.63 -9.46 -13.53
CA SER A 63 -36.43 -8.48 -12.46
C SER A 63 -35.04 -7.84 -12.48
N VAL A 64 -34.02 -8.56 -12.93
CA VAL A 64 -32.67 -8.02 -13.18
C VAL A 64 -32.66 -7.10 -14.40
N GLN A 65 -33.52 -7.35 -15.40
CA GLN A 65 -33.75 -6.43 -16.51
C GLN A 65 -34.26 -5.04 -16.08
N LEU A 66 -34.91 -4.93 -14.92
CA LEU A 66 -35.37 -3.66 -14.35
C LEU A 66 -34.29 -2.91 -13.57
N HIS A 67 -33.22 -3.59 -13.13
CA HIS A 67 -32.04 -2.95 -12.52
C HIS A 67 -30.98 -2.66 -13.60
N THR A 68 -31.06 -1.47 -14.19
CA THR A 68 -30.20 -1.01 -15.30
C THR A 68 -28.74 -0.72 -14.94
N GLN A 69 -28.23 -1.26 -13.83
CA GLN A 69 -26.80 -1.27 -13.55
C GLN A 69 -26.40 -2.63 -12.98
N VAL A 70 -25.87 -3.50 -13.84
CA VAL A 70 -25.11 -4.68 -13.39
C VAL A 70 -24.01 -4.18 -12.45
N PRO A 71 -23.84 -4.71 -11.24
CA PRO A 71 -22.76 -4.29 -10.34
C PRO A 71 -21.41 -4.37 -11.05
N GLN A 72 -20.83 -3.21 -11.35
CA GLN A 72 -19.51 -3.08 -11.98
C GLN A 72 -18.42 -3.39 -10.97
N LEU A 73 -18.32 -4.66 -10.56
CA LEU A 73 -17.16 -5.16 -9.84
C LEU A 73 -16.22 -5.82 -10.84
N LEU A 74 -15.03 -5.23 -10.97
CA LEU A 74 -13.84 -5.98 -11.32
C LEU A 74 -13.51 -6.96 -10.19
N GLY A 75 -14.34 -7.99 -10.03
CA GLY A 75 -14.08 -9.12 -9.13
C GLY A 75 -12.82 -9.91 -9.53
N SER A 76 -12.22 -9.57 -10.68
CA SER A 76 -10.96 -10.12 -11.16
C SER A 76 -9.71 -9.55 -10.46
N GLY A 77 -9.84 -8.49 -9.65
CA GLY A 77 -8.69 -7.82 -9.02
C GLY A 77 -7.77 -7.07 -10.00
N ARG A 78 -8.15 -6.98 -11.28
CA ARG A 78 -7.41 -6.27 -12.31
C ARG A 78 -7.75 -4.79 -12.30
N THR A 79 -6.74 -3.92 -12.40
CA THR A 79 -6.91 -2.46 -12.25
C THR A 79 -6.40 -1.64 -13.43
N ALA A 80 -5.89 -2.27 -14.49
CA ALA A 80 -5.43 -1.56 -15.68
C ALA A 80 -6.61 -0.85 -16.36
N LEU A 81 -6.32 0.24 -17.08
CA LEU A 81 -7.35 1.00 -17.77
C LEU A 81 -8.08 0.13 -18.81
N SER A 82 -7.36 -0.72 -19.55
CA SER A 82 -7.96 -1.65 -20.50
C SER A 82 -8.89 -2.67 -19.84
N ASP A 83 -8.56 -3.18 -18.66
CA ASP A 83 -9.45 -4.09 -17.92
C ASP A 83 -10.73 -3.37 -17.45
N LYS A 84 -10.62 -2.10 -17.04
CA LYS A 84 -11.76 -1.29 -16.62
C LYS A 84 -12.66 -0.89 -17.79
N VAL A 85 -12.05 -0.50 -18.91
CA VAL A 85 -12.77 -0.26 -20.17
C VAL A 85 -13.42 -1.55 -20.65
N GLY A 86 -12.73 -2.69 -20.57
CA GLY A 86 -13.31 -4.00 -20.89
C GLY A 86 -14.49 -4.39 -20.00
N ALA A 87 -14.44 -4.08 -18.70
CA ALA A 87 -15.58 -4.29 -17.80
C ALA A 87 -16.77 -3.40 -18.16
N HIS A 88 -16.54 -2.15 -18.58
CA HIS A 88 -17.61 -1.27 -19.05
C HIS A 88 -18.18 -1.71 -20.39
N VAL A 89 -17.34 -2.06 -21.37
CA VAL A 89 -17.78 -2.59 -22.67
C VAL A 89 -18.56 -3.89 -22.47
N LEU A 90 -18.15 -4.74 -21.54
CA LEU A 90 -18.90 -5.93 -21.16
C LEU A 90 -20.25 -5.58 -20.49
N SER A 91 -20.29 -4.60 -19.58
CA SER A 91 -21.53 -4.11 -18.99
C SER A 91 -22.49 -3.61 -20.06
N SER A 92 -22.00 -2.77 -20.97
CA SER A 92 -22.77 -2.25 -22.09
C SER A 92 -23.20 -3.35 -23.06
N LEU A 93 -22.41 -4.43 -23.22
CA LEU A 93 -22.82 -5.59 -24.04
C LEU A 93 -23.98 -6.33 -23.40
N LEU A 94 -23.92 -6.53 -22.08
CA LEU A 94 -24.99 -7.18 -21.32
C LEU A 94 -26.29 -6.38 -21.39
N GLU A 95 -26.19 -5.04 -21.38
CA GLU A 95 -27.33 -4.14 -21.54
C GLU A 95 -27.86 -4.12 -22.98
N ALA A 96 -26.97 -4.09 -23.97
CA ALA A 96 -27.34 -4.03 -25.38
C ALA A 96 -27.87 -5.37 -25.93
N GLY A 97 -27.63 -6.48 -25.21
CA GLY A 97 -28.14 -7.82 -25.52
C GLY A 97 -27.48 -8.51 -26.73
N SER A 98 -26.73 -7.77 -27.56
CA SER A 98 -26.01 -8.31 -28.72
C SER A 98 -24.78 -7.44 -29.05
N LEU A 99 -23.87 -7.97 -29.85
CA LEU A 99 -22.69 -7.22 -30.31
C LEU A 99 -23.07 -6.08 -31.26
N ASP A 100 -24.05 -6.30 -32.14
CA ASP A 100 -24.58 -5.24 -33.01
C ASP A 100 -25.25 -4.14 -32.17
N GLY A 101 -25.97 -4.52 -31.11
CA GLY A 101 -26.55 -3.59 -30.15
C GLY A 101 -25.48 -2.81 -29.40
N LEU A 102 -24.40 -3.48 -28.96
CA LEU A 102 -23.26 -2.85 -28.31
C LEU A 102 -22.60 -1.84 -29.25
N GLN A 103 -22.34 -2.22 -30.50
CA GLN A 103 -21.72 -1.34 -31.49
C GLN A 103 -22.61 -0.12 -31.76
N ALA A 104 -23.92 -0.31 -31.97
CA ALA A 104 -24.88 0.79 -32.13
C ALA A 104 -24.95 1.69 -30.88
N TYR A 105 -24.88 1.10 -29.68
CA TYR A 105 -24.83 1.85 -28.42
C TYR A 105 -23.55 2.68 -28.31
N LEU A 106 -22.39 2.10 -28.60
CA LEU A 106 -21.09 2.80 -28.59
C LEU A 106 -21.02 3.89 -29.67
N ASP A 107 -21.53 3.63 -30.88
CA ASP A 107 -21.58 4.61 -31.97
C ASP A 107 -22.52 5.78 -31.66
N SER A 108 -23.56 5.55 -30.85
CA SER A 108 -24.44 6.60 -30.35
C SER A 108 -23.80 7.47 -29.25
N CYS A 109 -22.70 7.02 -28.64
CA CYS A 109 -22.02 7.73 -27.57
C CYS A 109 -21.11 8.85 -28.12
N ILE A 110 -21.48 10.10 -27.89
CA ILE A 110 -20.67 11.26 -28.31
C ILE A 110 -19.46 11.49 -27.37
N GLY A 111 -19.48 10.89 -26.18
CA GLY A 111 -18.39 10.91 -25.20
C GLY A 111 -18.71 10.10 -23.97
N TRP A 112 -17.68 9.67 -23.24
CA TRP A 112 -17.82 8.84 -22.02
C TRP A 112 -17.10 9.52 -20.85
N CYS A 113 -17.80 9.70 -19.73
CA CYS A 113 -17.20 10.07 -18.45
C CYS A 113 -17.27 8.87 -17.50
N SER A 114 -16.12 8.36 -17.05
CA SER A 114 -16.06 7.31 -16.02
C SER A 114 -14.97 7.63 -14.98
N ASP A 115 -15.29 7.47 -13.69
CA ASP A 115 -14.36 7.63 -12.56
C ASP A 115 -13.49 6.38 -12.41
N MET A 116 -12.68 6.09 -13.43
CA MET A 116 -11.81 4.91 -13.45
C MET A 116 -10.52 5.09 -12.62
N GLY A 117 -10.20 6.32 -12.20
CA GLY A 117 -9.06 6.60 -11.33
C GLY A 117 -7.66 6.28 -11.88
N VAL A 118 -7.47 6.11 -13.20
CA VAL A 118 -6.15 5.86 -13.83
C VAL A 118 -6.05 6.45 -15.24
N GLU A 119 -5.77 7.76 -15.33
CA GLU A 119 -5.41 8.39 -16.61
C GLU A 119 -3.99 8.00 -17.09
N ILE A 120 -3.20 7.34 -16.24
CA ILE A 120 -1.81 6.92 -16.49
C ILE A 120 -1.70 5.77 -17.53
N GLY A 121 -2.80 5.14 -17.97
CA GLY A 121 -2.79 4.03 -18.93
C GLY A 121 -3.42 4.33 -20.29
N VAL A 122 -3.86 5.57 -20.56
CA VAL A 122 -4.53 5.93 -21.83
C VAL A 122 -3.67 5.61 -23.06
N PRO A 123 -2.35 5.91 -23.10
CA PRO A 123 -1.51 5.56 -24.25
C PRO A 123 -1.34 4.05 -24.47
N GLU A 124 -1.53 3.25 -23.41
CA GLU A 124 -1.39 1.79 -23.41
C GLU A 124 -2.72 1.09 -23.74
N CYS A 125 -3.84 1.81 -23.66
CA CYS A 125 -5.18 1.33 -23.98
C CYS A 125 -5.48 1.53 -25.48
N GLN A 126 -4.73 0.84 -26.34
CA GLN A 126 -5.00 0.84 -27.78
C GLN A 126 -6.02 -0.24 -28.11
N VAL A 127 -7.24 0.19 -28.40
CA VAL A 127 -8.36 -0.69 -28.73
C VAL A 127 -8.76 -0.43 -30.17
N THR A 128 -8.55 -1.40 -31.05
CA THR A 128 -8.95 -1.26 -32.45
C THR A 128 -10.42 -1.63 -32.65
N TYR A 129 -10.94 -2.58 -31.86
CA TYR A 129 -12.32 -3.08 -31.97
C TYR A 129 -12.90 -3.37 -30.57
N ALA A 130 -14.17 -3.04 -30.31
CA ALA A 130 -14.80 -3.22 -29.00
C ALA A 130 -14.76 -4.68 -28.52
N GLU A 131 -14.83 -5.63 -29.44
CA GLU A 131 -14.80 -7.07 -29.18
C GLU A 131 -13.45 -7.54 -28.64
N THR A 132 -12.36 -6.82 -28.94
CA THR A 132 -11.03 -7.13 -28.38
C THR A 132 -10.93 -6.80 -26.89
N MET A 133 -11.86 -6.00 -26.35
CA MET A 133 -11.97 -5.68 -24.92
C MET A 133 -12.85 -6.68 -24.17
N LEU A 134 -13.62 -7.49 -24.90
CA LEU A 134 -14.43 -8.54 -24.29
C LEU A 134 -13.53 -9.72 -23.87
N PRO A 135 -13.87 -10.41 -22.77
CA PRO A 135 -13.23 -11.68 -22.42
C PRO A 135 -13.29 -12.67 -23.58
N SER A 136 -12.23 -13.46 -23.79
CA SER A 136 -12.11 -14.38 -24.93
C SER A 136 -13.28 -15.37 -25.06
N PHE A 137 -13.92 -15.74 -23.96
CA PHE A 137 -15.08 -16.64 -23.94
C PHE A 137 -16.41 -15.98 -24.33
N ILE A 138 -16.45 -14.65 -24.47
CA ILE A 138 -17.61 -13.86 -24.93
C ILE A 138 -17.41 -13.39 -26.37
N ARG A 139 -16.15 -13.37 -26.86
CA ARG A 139 -15.86 -12.99 -28.24
C ARG A 139 -16.55 -13.95 -29.19
N PRO A 140 -17.19 -13.44 -30.25
CA PRO A 140 -17.68 -14.32 -31.31
C PRO A 140 -16.45 -15.03 -31.90
N VAL A 141 -16.60 -16.31 -32.20
CA VAL A 141 -15.61 -17.03 -33.00
C VAL A 141 -15.58 -16.32 -34.35
N ARG A 142 -14.56 -15.49 -34.59
CA ARG A 142 -14.31 -14.98 -35.93
C ARG A 142 -14.03 -16.21 -36.77
N VAL A 143 -14.95 -16.54 -37.66
CA VAL A 143 -14.62 -17.37 -38.81
C VAL A 143 -13.53 -16.59 -39.50
N GLU A 144 -12.28 -17.04 -39.40
CA GLU A 144 -11.20 -16.50 -40.20
C GLU A 144 -11.66 -16.64 -41.64
N GLU A 145 -12.00 -15.51 -42.27
CA GLU A 145 -12.12 -15.46 -43.72
C GLU A 145 -10.74 -15.84 -44.24
N LEU A 146 -10.60 -17.12 -44.58
CA LEU A 146 -9.49 -17.61 -45.37
C LEU A 146 -9.34 -16.63 -46.53
N PRO A 147 -8.14 -16.09 -46.79
CA PRO A 147 -7.92 -15.27 -47.96
C PRO A 147 -8.43 -16.07 -49.16
N CYS A 148 -9.43 -15.50 -49.84
CA CYS A 148 -9.98 -16.07 -51.05
C CYS A 148 -8.87 -15.94 -52.11
N ASP A 149 -8.02 -16.95 -52.19
CA ASP A 149 -7.19 -17.17 -53.36
C ASP A 149 -8.15 -17.50 -54.51
N ASP A 150 -8.30 -16.49 -55.37
CA ASP A 150 -8.93 -16.61 -56.68
C ASP A 150 -8.18 -17.65 -57.53
N ASP A 151 -8.94 -18.29 -58.42
CA ASP A 151 -8.53 -19.26 -59.46
C ASP A 151 -8.24 -20.73 -59.04
N GLY A 152 -9.31 -21.55 -58.95
CA GLY A 152 -9.16 -23.01 -58.93
C GLY A 152 -10.45 -23.83 -58.96
N PHE A 153 -10.87 -24.22 -60.16
CA PHE A 153 -12.04 -25.04 -60.52
C PHE A 153 -12.08 -26.48 -59.89
N VAL A 154 -13.30 -27.06 -59.77
CA VAL A 154 -13.69 -28.51 -59.58
C VAL A 154 -13.76 -29.01 -58.10
N GLU A 155 -14.74 -29.74 -57.55
CA GLU A 155 -15.93 -30.50 -58.00
C GLU A 155 -16.96 -30.68 -56.84
N GLU A 156 -18.15 -31.18 -57.16
CA GLU A 156 -19.35 -31.32 -56.32
C GLU A 156 -19.30 -32.38 -55.18
N GLY A 157 -19.82 -32.00 -53.99
CA GLY A 157 -20.61 -32.86 -53.07
C GLY A 157 -19.98 -33.24 -51.70
N PRO A 158 -20.76 -33.60 -50.65
CA PRO A 158 -22.22 -33.52 -50.47
C PRO A 158 -22.66 -32.46 -49.45
N VAL A 159 -23.85 -31.92 -49.68
CA VAL A 159 -24.57 -30.98 -48.80
C VAL A 159 -24.99 -31.67 -47.49
N LEU A 160 -24.54 -31.15 -46.35
CA LEU A 160 -25.16 -31.38 -45.03
C LEU A 160 -25.93 -30.11 -44.61
N PRO A 161 -27.27 -30.09 -44.67
CA PRO A 161 -28.06 -28.96 -44.21
C PRO A 161 -28.48 -29.20 -42.75
N ALA A 162 -27.75 -28.66 -41.76
CA ALA A 162 -28.22 -28.65 -40.37
C ALA A 162 -27.64 -27.56 -39.45
N GLN A 163 -26.65 -26.75 -39.86
CA GLN A 163 -26.04 -25.75 -38.95
C GLN A 163 -26.53 -24.31 -39.15
N ALA A 164 -27.17 -23.98 -40.27
CA ALA A 164 -27.69 -22.63 -40.50
C ALA A 164 -28.92 -22.27 -39.63
N ALA A 165 -29.61 -23.26 -39.05
CA ALA A 165 -30.77 -23.03 -38.19
C ALA A 165 -30.42 -22.82 -36.70
N GLN A 166 -29.18 -23.10 -36.27
CA GLN A 166 -28.73 -22.78 -34.90
C GLN A 166 -28.12 -21.37 -34.78
N ALA A 167 -27.71 -20.76 -35.89
CA ALA A 167 -27.17 -19.39 -35.89
C ALA A 167 -28.23 -18.29 -35.68
N SER A 168 -29.53 -18.60 -35.85
CA SER A 168 -30.61 -17.65 -35.54
C SER A 168 -31.13 -17.76 -34.10
N ALA A 169 -30.78 -18.84 -33.38
CA ALA A 169 -31.14 -19.03 -31.96
C ALA A 169 -30.06 -18.51 -30.99
N SER A 170 -28.90 -18.09 -31.49
CA SER A 170 -27.73 -17.67 -30.70
C SER A 170 -27.77 -16.19 -30.27
N GLN A 171 -28.93 -15.71 -29.81
CA GLN A 171 -29.10 -14.32 -29.36
C GLN A 171 -28.97 -14.11 -27.85
N ASN A 172 -28.66 -15.15 -27.06
CA ASN A 172 -28.51 -15.03 -25.60
C ASN A 172 -27.16 -15.56 -25.10
N LEU A 173 -26.14 -14.68 -25.10
CA LEU A 173 -24.76 -14.96 -24.64
C LEU A 173 -24.68 -15.46 -23.18
N MET A 174 -25.66 -15.12 -22.33
CA MET A 174 -25.72 -15.52 -20.92
C MET A 174 -25.98 -17.02 -20.71
N ALA A 175 -26.76 -17.67 -21.58
CA ALA A 175 -27.11 -19.09 -21.41
C ALA A 175 -25.89 -20.01 -21.58
N ASN A 176 -24.92 -19.63 -22.41
CA ASN A 176 -23.73 -20.45 -22.67
C ASN A 176 -22.62 -20.26 -21.62
N ALA A 177 -22.51 -19.10 -20.97
CA ALA A 177 -21.52 -18.86 -19.91
C ALA A 177 -21.83 -19.62 -18.60
N LEU A 178 -23.09 -19.99 -18.38
CA LEU A 178 -23.55 -20.83 -17.27
C LEU A 178 -23.17 -22.32 -17.40
N HIS A 179 -22.57 -22.73 -18.53
CA HIS A 179 -22.13 -24.12 -18.76
C HIS A 179 -20.68 -24.41 -18.37
N ALA A 180 -19.96 -23.47 -17.74
CA ALA A 180 -18.71 -23.82 -17.05
C ALA A 180 -19.05 -24.77 -15.88
N ARG A 181 -18.75 -26.06 -16.05
CA ARG A 181 -18.93 -27.10 -15.02
C ARG A 181 -17.97 -26.85 -13.85
N LEU A 182 -18.31 -25.92 -12.98
CA LEU A 182 -17.63 -25.75 -11.68
C LEU A 182 -17.99 -26.95 -10.79
N SER A 183 -16.98 -27.52 -10.14
CA SER A 183 -17.20 -28.53 -9.10
C SER A 183 -18.00 -27.93 -7.93
N VAL A 184 -18.66 -28.79 -7.14
CA VAL A 184 -19.39 -28.39 -5.93
C VAL A 184 -18.52 -27.56 -4.99
N GLU A 185 -17.24 -27.90 -4.87
CA GLU A 185 -16.27 -27.18 -4.04
C GLU A 185 -15.94 -25.79 -4.59
N GLN A 186 -15.84 -25.64 -5.92
CA GLN A 186 -15.64 -24.34 -6.57
C GLN A 186 -16.88 -23.45 -6.46
N TRP A 187 -18.08 -24.03 -6.57
CA TRP A 187 -19.33 -23.33 -6.29
C TRP A 187 -19.42 -22.86 -4.84
N GLY A 188 -19.02 -23.69 -3.88
CA GLY A 188 -18.96 -23.32 -2.46
C GLY A 188 -18.01 -22.15 -2.20
N ARG A 189 -16.82 -22.16 -2.83
CA ARG A 189 -15.84 -21.06 -2.73
C ARG A 189 -16.35 -19.77 -3.37
N LEU A 190 -16.91 -19.85 -4.57
CA LEU A 190 -17.47 -18.70 -5.27
C LEU A 190 -18.61 -18.06 -4.47
N ARG A 191 -19.50 -18.89 -3.89
CA ARG A 191 -20.56 -18.44 -2.98
C ARG A 191 -20.01 -17.71 -1.75
N ALA A 192 -19.02 -18.30 -1.07
CA ALA A 192 -18.42 -17.68 0.10
C ALA A 192 -17.76 -16.32 -0.22
N GLU A 193 -17.13 -16.18 -1.39
CA GLU A 193 -16.55 -14.91 -1.83
C GLU A 193 -17.63 -13.88 -2.19
N TRP A 194 -18.74 -14.29 -2.80
CA TRP A 194 -19.87 -13.39 -3.05
C TRP A 194 -20.55 -12.93 -1.76
N ASP A 195 -20.76 -13.82 -0.80
CA ASP A 195 -21.35 -13.47 0.49
C ASP A 195 -20.47 -12.46 1.24
N LYS A 196 -19.14 -12.67 1.23
CA LYS A 196 -18.17 -11.70 1.77
C LYS A 196 -18.22 -10.35 1.04
N ALA A 197 -18.29 -10.36 -0.29
CA ALA A 197 -18.35 -9.13 -1.08
C ALA A 197 -19.65 -8.36 -0.82
N GLY A 198 -20.79 -9.05 -0.77
CA GLY A 198 -22.09 -8.47 -0.45
C GLY A 198 -22.13 -7.86 0.95
N ALA A 199 -21.62 -8.59 1.96
CA ALA A 199 -21.50 -8.07 3.32
C ALA A 199 -20.58 -6.84 3.38
N PHE A 200 -19.43 -6.88 2.71
CA PHE A 200 -18.47 -5.77 2.66
C PHE A 200 -19.05 -4.51 2.01
N ILE A 201 -19.77 -4.67 0.89
CA ILE A 201 -20.42 -3.56 0.18
C ILE A 201 -21.53 -2.97 1.04
N SER A 202 -22.40 -3.82 1.61
CA SER A 202 -23.48 -3.39 2.50
C SER A 202 -22.93 -2.58 3.67
N GLU A 203 -21.91 -3.09 4.38
CA GLU A 203 -21.29 -2.37 5.51
C GLU A 203 -20.60 -1.08 5.07
N ASN A 204 -19.91 -1.07 3.92
CA ASN A 204 -19.31 0.18 3.41
C ASN A 204 -20.36 1.22 3.02
N LEU A 205 -21.47 0.81 2.42
CA LEU A 205 -22.56 1.71 2.08
C LEU A 205 -23.25 2.23 3.34
N LYS A 206 -23.51 1.38 4.34
CA LYS A 206 -24.00 1.82 5.65
C LYS A 206 -23.09 2.86 6.29
N ILE A 207 -21.77 2.64 6.28
CA ILE A 207 -20.80 3.61 6.82
C ILE A 207 -20.79 4.91 6.01
N ARG A 208 -20.75 4.81 4.67
CA ARG A 208 -20.64 5.97 3.76
C ARG A 208 -21.93 6.75 3.61
N LEU A 209 -23.08 6.16 3.90
CA LEU A 209 -24.39 6.78 3.81
C LEU A 209 -24.99 7.06 5.18
N GLY A 210 -24.44 6.50 6.26
CA GLY A 210 -24.95 6.67 7.62
C GLY A 210 -25.04 8.12 8.08
N PHE A 211 -24.23 9.03 7.51
CA PHE A 211 -24.36 10.46 7.80
C PHE A 211 -25.68 11.06 7.28
N TYR A 212 -26.25 10.55 6.17
CA TYR A 212 -27.56 11.00 5.66
C TYR A 212 -28.70 10.66 6.62
N GLN A 213 -28.50 9.65 7.47
CA GLN A 213 -29.43 9.25 8.52
C GLN A 213 -29.19 10.01 9.84
N GLY A 214 -28.19 10.89 9.89
CA GLY A 214 -27.86 11.70 11.07
C GLY A 214 -28.63 13.02 11.12
N LEU A 215 -28.83 13.55 12.34
CA LEU A 215 -29.64 14.73 12.63
C LEU A 215 -29.41 15.93 11.69
N PRO A 216 -28.18 16.37 11.37
CA PRO A 216 -28.00 17.53 10.49
C PRO A 216 -28.59 17.35 9.09
N TRP A 217 -28.53 16.14 8.54
CA TRP A 217 -29.03 15.83 7.19
C TRP A 217 -30.51 15.51 7.18
N VAL A 218 -31.01 14.87 8.24
CA VAL A 218 -32.44 14.63 8.41
C VAL A 218 -33.19 15.95 8.60
N ILE A 219 -32.62 16.92 9.34
CA ILE A 219 -33.19 18.27 9.47
C ILE A 219 -33.23 19.03 8.13
N LEU A 220 -32.21 18.85 7.27
CA LEU A 220 -32.22 19.41 5.90
C LEU A 220 -33.43 18.91 5.10
N GLY A 221 -33.88 17.67 5.34
CA GLY A 221 -35.11 17.16 4.72
C GLY A 221 -36.35 17.98 5.06
N GLY A 222 -36.35 18.74 6.16
CA GLY A 222 -37.39 19.70 6.51
C GLY A 222 -37.57 20.84 5.50
N THR A 223 -36.60 21.09 4.62
CA THR A 223 -36.70 22.10 3.55
C THR A 223 -37.27 21.52 2.24
N HIS A 224 -37.74 20.28 2.25
CA HIS A 224 -38.27 19.62 1.06
C HIS A 224 -39.57 20.32 0.58
N PRO A 225 -39.77 20.56 -0.73
CA PRO A 225 -40.94 21.28 -1.24
C PRO A 225 -42.26 20.52 -1.05
N ASP A 226 -42.18 19.18 -1.03
CA ASP A 226 -43.28 18.31 -0.63
C ASP A 226 -43.38 18.27 0.90
N ARG A 227 -44.52 18.75 1.40
CA ARG A 227 -44.83 18.91 2.81
C ARG A 227 -44.80 17.60 3.59
N GLU A 228 -45.35 16.52 3.03
CA GLU A 228 -45.40 15.24 3.73
C GLU A 228 -43.99 14.69 3.95
N LYS A 229 -43.11 14.87 2.97
CA LYS A 229 -41.69 14.48 3.07
C LYS A 229 -40.92 15.36 4.05
N ALA A 230 -41.19 16.67 4.09
CA ALA A 230 -40.60 17.57 5.07
C ALA A 230 -41.01 17.20 6.50
N MET A 231 -42.29 16.93 6.72
CA MET A 231 -42.81 16.45 8.01
C MET A 231 -42.20 15.11 8.41
N ALA A 232 -42.16 14.13 7.50
CA ALA A 232 -41.57 12.81 7.77
C ALA A 232 -40.07 12.92 8.14
N CYS A 233 -39.31 13.77 7.46
CA CYS A 233 -37.91 14.01 7.80
C CYS A 233 -37.76 14.66 9.19
N LEU A 234 -38.56 15.68 9.50
CA LEU A 234 -38.50 16.35 10.79
C LEU A 234 -38.97 15.45 11.96
N GLN A 235 -39.97 14.59 11.74
CA GLN A 235 -40.38 13.54 12.68
C GLN A 235 -39.26 12.54 12.93
N GLN A 236 -38.59 12.07 11.87
CA GLN A 236 -37.42 11.21 12.00
C GLN A 236 -36.30 11.91 12.77
N GLY A 237 -36.10 13.22 12.53
CA GLY A 237 -35.15 14.04 13.26
C GLY A 237 -35.48 14.10 14.75
N GLN A 238 -36.75 14.29 15.11
CA GLN A 238 -37.19 14.29 16.51
C GLN A 238 -36.96 12.93 17.18
N HIS A 239 -37.31 11.84 16.50
CA HIS A 239 -37.05 10.48 17.02
C HIS A 239 -35.56 10.23 17.25
N LEU A 240 -34.70 10.62 16.30
CA LEU A 240 -33.25 10.53 16.45
C LEU A 240 -32.73 11.37 17.62
N TRP A 241 -33.29 12.56 17.83
CA TRP A 241 -32.93 13.43 18.94
C TRP A 241 -33.32 12.82 20.29
N ASP A 242 -34.52 12.25 20.38
CA ASP A 242 -35.03 11.64 21.60
C ASP A 242 -34.26 10.36 21.96
N ALA A 243 -33.84 9.58 20.97
CA ALA A 243 -33.03 8.39 21.15
C ALA A 243 -31.58 8.67 21.61
N LEU A 244 -31.09 9.91 21.50
CA LEU A 244 -29.73 10.24 21.92
C LEU A 244 -29.60 10.28 23.46
N PRO A 245 -28.56 9.64 24.04
CA PRO A 245 -28.20 9.82 25.44
C PRO A 245 -27.96 11.30 25.77
N GLY A 246 -28.28 11.74 26.99
CA GLY A 246 -28.15 13.14 27.40
C GLY A 246 -26.76 13.74 27.15
N ALA A 247 -25.69 12.98 27.41
CA ALA A 247 -24.32 13.37 27.11
C ALA A 247 -24.08 13.60 25.61
N ALA A 248 -24.66 12.78 24.74
CA ALA A 248 -24.54 12.91 23.29
C ALA A 248 -25.33 14.09 22.73
N ARG A 249 -26.47 14.46 23.35
CA ARG A 249 -27.25 15.67 22.98
C ARG A 249 -26.40 16.94 23.14
N HIS A 250 -25.53 17.01 24.15
CA HIS A 250 -24.59 18.12 24.34
C HIS A 250 -23.50 18.21 23.26
N LEU A 251 -23.25 17.15 22.50
CA LEU A 251 -22.29 17.13 21.40
C LEU A 251 -22.93 17.45 20.04
N GLN A 252 -24.27 17.44 19.95
CA GLN A 252 -24.99 17.74 18.71
C GLN A 252 -24.81 19.18 18.24
N HIS A 253 -25.06 19.37 16.94
CA HIS A 253 -25.01 20.68 16.30
C HIS A 253 -25.97 21.67 16.96
N ARG A 254 -25.58 22.95 17.06
CA ARG A 254 -26.41 23.99 17.71
C ARG A 254 -27.80 24.08 17.07
N LEU A 255 -27.91 23.99 15.74
CA LEU A 255 -29.21 24.03 15.08
C LEU A 255 -30.12 22.84 15.45
N ALA A 256 -29.56 21.64 15.64
CA ALA A 256 -30.34 20.50 16.11
C ALA A 256 -30.79 20.70 17.57
N LYS A 257 -29.93 21.26 18.41
CA LYS A 257 -30.29 21.65 19.79
C LYS A 257 -31.38 22.70 19.81
N ASP A 258 -31.22 23.77 19.03
CA ASP A 258 -32.16 24.90 18.96
C ASP A 258 -33.53 24.42 18.46
N LEU A 259 -33.56 23.49 17.49
CA LEU A 259 -34.78 22.94 16.91
C LEU A 259 -35.51 21.95 17.85
N PHE A 260 -34.78 21.06 18.53
CA PHE A 260 -35.38 19.97 19.30
C PHE A 260 -35.39 20.18 20.82
N THR A 261 -34.86 21.30 21.33
CA THR A 261 -34.97 21.67 22.75
C THR A 261 -36.23 22.52 22.95
N PRO A 262 -37.02 22.30 24.02
CA PRO A 262 -38.25 23.06 24.27
C PRO A 262 -38.06 24.58 24.20
N GLY A 263 -38.91 25.25 23.44
CA GLY A 263 -38.87 26.69 23.17
C GLY A 263 -39.71 27.04 21.94
N PRO A 264 -39.80 28.33 21.55
CA PRO A 264 -40.71 28.77 20.48
C PRO A 264 -40.49 28.07 19.13
N LEU A 265 -39.23 27.77 18.79
CA LEU A 265 -38.89 27.03 17.56
C LEU A 265 -39.34 25.57 17.62
N HIS A 266 -39.23 24.93 18.79
CA HIS A 266 -39.71 23.57 19.00
C HIS A 266 -41.24 23.50 19.02
N ASP A 267 -41.91 24.52 19.56
CA ASP A 267 -43.37 24.59 19.57
C ASP A 267 -43.90 24.70 18.13
N ASP A 268 -43.33 25.60 17.31
CA ASP A 268 -43.61 25.71 15.87
C ASP A 268 -43.31 24.41 15.11
N LEU A 269 -42.24 23.69 15.49
CA LEU A 269 -41.98 22.34 14.98
C LEU A 269 -43.12 21.38 15.31
N GLN A 270 -43.61 21.33 16.55
CA GLN A 270 -44.71 20.43 16.93
C GLN A 270 -46.01 20.79 16.21
N HIS A 271 -46.31 22.08 16.05
CA HIS A 271 -47.44 22.56 15.25
C HIS A 271 -47.34 22.08 13.79
N PHE A 272 -46.18 22.29 13.15
CA PHE A 272 -45.94 21.79 11.79
C PHE A 272 -46.10 20.26 11.69
N LEU A 273 -45.53 19.49 12.63
CA LEU A 273 -45.63 18.03 12.66
C LEU A 273 -47.05 17.52 12.95
N SER A 274 -47.90 18.32 13.59
CA SER A 274 -49.31 18.03 13.82
C SER A 274 -50.21 18.25 12.60
N GLY A 275 -49.66 18.82 11.52
CA GLY A 275 -50.39 19.10 10.29
C GLY A 275 -50.78 20.57 10.11
N GLU A 276 -50.10 21.52 10.73
CA GLU A 276 -50.17 22.94 10.37
C GLU A 276 -49.25 23.29 9.18
N PHE A 277 -49.53 24.39 8.46
CA PHE A 277 -48.71 24.82 7.33
C PHE A 277 -47.44 25.51 7.82
N LEU A 278 -46.36 25.44 7.03
CA LEU A 278 -45.09 26.07 7.41
C LEU A 278 -45.21 27.60 7.58
N GLU A 279 -46.10 28.24 6.79
CA GLU A 279 -46.40 29.68 6.86
C GLU A 279 -47.02 30.11 8.20
N ASP A 280 -47.69 29.17 8.89
CA ASP A 280 -48.27 29.40 10.22
C ASP A 280 -47.26 29.15 11.35
N CYS A 281 -46.05 28.68 11.00
CA CYS A 281 -44.96 28.30 11.92
C CYS A 281 -43.72 29.21 11.69
N PRO A 282 -43.81 30.53 11.98
CA PRO A 282 -42.84 31.53 11.50
C PRO A 282 -41.41 31.34 12.04
N SER A 283 -41.25 30.79 13.25
CA SER A 283 -39.92 30.50 13.82
C SER A 283 -39.28 29.33 13.09
N LEU A 284 -40.07 28.29 12.78
CA LEU A 284 -39.63 27.13 12.01
C LEU A 284 -39.32 27.51 10.56
N GLU A 285 -40.17 28.30 9.92
CA GLU A 285 -39.93 28.82 8.56
C GLU A 285 -38.62 29.63 8.51
N ALA A 286 -38.42 30.56 9.44
CA ALA A 286 -37.19 31.35 9.53
C ALA A 286 -35.94 30.49 9.81
N PHE A 287 -36.10 29.39 10.54
CA PHE A 287 -35.03 28.43 10.81
C PHE A 287 -34.68 27.59 9.58
N LEU A 288 -35.68 27.10 8.84
CA LEU A 288 -35.51 26.23 7.66
C LEU A 288 -35.09 27.01 6.41
N ALA A 289 -35.54 28.26 6.24
CA ALA A 289 -35.24 29.09 5.08
C ALA A 289 -33.73 29.19 4.70
N PRO A 290 -32.79 29.45 5.64
CA PRO A 290 -31.36 29.45 5.31
C PRO A 290 -30.83 28.05 4.98
N LEU A 291 -31.48 26.98 5.47
CA LEU A 291 -31.08 25.60 5.22
C LEU A 291 -31.38 25.16 3.77
N THR A 292 -32.42 25.74 3.15
CA THR A 292 -32.75 25.55 1.72
C THR A 292 -31.60 25.96 0.78
N PHE A 293 -30.71 26.84 1.27
CA PHE A 293 -29.55 27.35 0.54
C PHE A 293 -28.22 26.77 1.04
N ILE A 294 -28.24 25.74 1.89
CA ILE A 294 -27.01 25.02 2.25
C ILE A 294 -26.46 24.41 0.97
N GLN A 295 -25.35 25.00 0.50
CA GLN A 295 -24.54 24.37 -0.53
C GLN A 295 -24.16 22.99 0.04
N ILE A 296 -24.50 21.92 -0.68
CA ILE A 296 -24.00 20.56 -0.42
C ILE A 296 -22.50 20.56 -0.76
N ALA A 297 -21.73 21.30 0.02
CA ALA A 297 -20.29 21.31 -0.03
C ALA A 297 -19.84 20.10 0.78
N GLU A 298 -19.43 19.04 0.07
CA GLU A 298 -18.03 18.60 0.15
C GLU A 298 -17.76 17.36 -0.71
N ARG A 299 -18.73 16.57 -1.19
CA ARG A 299 -18.41 15.41 -2.05
C ARG A 299 -18.03 15.74 -3.49
N ILE A 300 -18.71 16.68 -4.15
CA ILE A 300 -18.36 17.09 -5.52
C ILE A 300 -17.04 17.87 -5.53
N ILE A 301 -16.80 18.66 -4.48
CA ILE A 301 -15.57 19.43 -4.30
C ILE A 301 -14.41 18.53 -3.85
N GLU A 302 -14.61 17.56 -2.95
CA GLU A 302 -13.61 16.54 -2.60
C GLU A 302 -13.34 15.56 -3.75
N GLY A 303 -14.37 15.20 -4.53
CA GLY A 303 -14.25 14.42 -5.76
C GLY A 303 -13.38 15.17 -6.78
N ALA A 304 -13.72 16.42 -7.07
CA ALA A 304 -12.90 17.28 -7.92
C ALA A 304 -11.48 17.50 -7.34
N HIS A 305 -11.31 17.58 -6.01
CA HIS A 305 -10.00 17.66 -5.36
C HIS A 305 -9.17 16.38 -5.51
N LYS A 306 -9.83 15.22 -5.50
CA LYS A 306 -9.23 13.90 -5.70
C LYS A 306 -8.80 13.73 -7.16
N ASP A 307 -9.62 14.19 -8.09
CA ASP A 307 -9.37 14.12 -9.54
C ASP A 307 -8.29 15.14 -9.95
N LEU A 308 -8.21 16.30 -9.30
CA LEU A 308 -7.20 17.33 -9.58
C LEU A 308 -5.86 17.13 -8.87
N GLY A 309 -5.77 16.19 -7.91
CA GLY A 309 -4.48 15.69 -7.42
C GLY A 309 -3.62 15.07 -8.54
N VAL A 310 -4.24 14.82 -9.70
CA VAL A 310 -3.65 14.22 -10.91
C VAL A 310 -3.17 15.29 -11.91
N LEU A 311 -3.67 16.53 -11.88
CA LEU A 311 -3.25 17.59 -12.82
C LEU A 311 -1.96 18.32 -12.35
N PRO A 312 -1.13 18.86 -13.28
CA PRO A 312 0.19 19.40 -12.95
C PRO A 312 0.10 20.55 -11.93
N LYS A 313 1.08 20.61 -11.02
CA LYS A 313 1.22 21.46 -9.81
C LYS A 313 1.12 23.01 -9.97
N TYR A 314 0.40 23.56 -10.95
CA TYR A 314 0.45 24.98 -11.30
C TYR A 314 -0.76 25.83 -10.90
N HIS A 315 -1.82 25.27 -10.34
CA HIS A 315 -2.88 26.10 -9.75
C HIS A 315 -2.84 26.02 -8.21
N SER A 316 -2.56 27.15 -7.56
CA SER A 316 -2.72 27.25 -6.10
C SER A 316 -4.19 26.97 -5.74
N MET A 317 -4.46 26.32 -4.60
CA MET A 317 -5.82 26.02 -4.11
C MET A 317 -6.78 27.22 -4.17
N THR A 318 -6.25 28.44 -4.01
CA THR A 318 -7.00 29.68 -4.11
C THR A 318 -7.43 30.01 -5.53
N ALA A 319 -6.59 29.75 -6.53
CA ALA A 319 -6.92 29.96 -7.94
C ALA A 319 -8.08 29.04 -8.39
N LEU A 320 -8.04 27.78 -7.94
CA LEU A 320 -9.06 26.78 -8.26
C LEU A 320 -10.41 27.11 -7.60
N SER A 321 -10.41 27.50 -6.32
CA SER A 321 -11.63 27.95 -5.65
C SER A 321 -12.23 29.20 -6.30
N ILE A 322 -11.40 30.07 -6.88
CA ILE A 322 -11.87 31.25 -7.62
C ILE A 322 -12.46 30.84 -8.97
N GLU A 323 -11.84 29.90 -9.68
CA GLU A 323 -12.31 29.42 -10.98
C GLU A 323 -13.67 28.71 -10.89
N LEU A 324 -13.84 27.84 -9.88
CA LEU A 324 -15.13 27.18 -9.63
C LEU A 324 -16.23 28.15 -9.21
N ARG A 325 -15.88 29.24 -8.52
CA ARG A 325 -16.83 30.28 -8.12
C ARG A 325 -16.97 31.39 -9.17
N ALA A 326 -16.14 31.41 -10.20
CA ALA A 326 -16.12 32.46 -11.21
C ALA A 326 -17.45 32.56 -11.97
N PRO A 327 -18.15 31.46 -12.35
CA PRO A 327 -19.47 31.55 -12.97
C PRO A 327 -20.53 32.18 -12.06
N GLU A 328 -20.54 31.82 -10.76
CA GLU A 328 -21.46 32.37 -9.77
C GLU A 328 -21.15 33.84 -9.46
N LEU A 329 -19.87 34.19 -9.34
CA LEU A 329 -19.40 35.56 -9.22
C LEU A 329 -19.78 36.37 -10.45
N ASN A 330 -19.55 35.84 -11.65
CA ASN A 330 -19.91 36.50 -12.91
C ASN A 330 -21.41 36.74 -12.97
N ARG A 331 -22.24 35.75 -12.63
CA ARG A 331 -23.70 35.90 -12.55
C ARG A 331 -24.11 36.96 -11.52
N SER A 332 -23.51 36.94 -10.33
CA SER A 332 -23.79 37.93 -9.27
C SER A 332 -23.39 39.35 -9.66
N LEU A 333 -22.27 39.50 -10.36
CA LEU A 333 -21.76 40.77 -10.89
C LEU A 333 -22.59 41.26 -12.09
N SER A 334 -23.12 40.35 -12.91
CA SER A 334 -24.07 40.71 -13.98
C SER A 334 -25.39 41.22 -13.43
N LEU A 335 -25.86 40.65 -12.31
CA LEU A 335 -27.09 41.10 -11.65
C LEU A 335 -26.90 42.38 -10.83
N ARG A 336 -25.69 42.64 -10.31
CA ARG A 336 -25.35 43.80 -9.47
C ARG A 336 -23.96 44.35 -9.80
N PRO A 337 -23.80 45.09 -10.91
CA PRO A 337 -22.50 45.56 -11.40
C PRO A 337 -21.75 46.46 -10.42
N GLU A 338 -22.47 47.19 -9.57
CA GLU A 338 -21.91 48.07 -8.53
C GLU A 338 -21.12 47.30 -7.45
N LEU A 339 -21.34 45.99 -7.31
CA LEU A 339 -20.56 45.14 -6.41
C LEU A 339 -19.15 44.88 -6.93
N PHE A 340 -18.90 45.05 -8.23
CA PHE A 340 -17.57 44.84 -8.82
C PHE A 340 -16.51 45.74 -8.19
N GLY A 341 -16.84 47.02 -8.00
CA GLY A 341 -15.93 47.98 -7.34
C GLY A 341 -15.59 47.56 -5.91
N LYS A 342 -16.60 47.20 -5.12
CA LYS A 342 -16.42 46.74 -3.74
C LYS A 342 -15.62 45.44 -3.65
N LEU A 343 -15.87 44.50 -4.55
CA LEU A 343 -15.13 43.25 -4.64
C LEU A 343 -13.66 43.48 -4.99
N LEU A 344 -13.37 44.38 -5.93
CA LEU A 344 -12.01 44.76 -6.30
C LEU A 344 -11.27 45.42 -5.14
N GLU A 345 -11.93 46.32 -4.41
CA GLU A 345 -11.40 46.93 -3.18
C GLU A 345 -11.09 45.86 -2.12
N CYS A 346 -12.01 44.91 -1.91
CA CYS A 346 -11.81 43.78 -1.01
C CYS A 346 -10.63 42.90 -1.44
N PHE A 347 -10.47 42.58 -2.73
CA PHE A 347 -9.32 41.81 -3.22
C PHE A 347 -8.00 42.58 -3.07
N GLN A 348 -7.99 43.88 -3.35
CA GLN A 348 -6.81 44.73 -3.16
C GLN A 348 -6.42 44.84 -1.69
N ALA A 349 -7.41 44.93 -0.79
CA ALA A 349 -7.19 44.91 0.64
C ALA A 349 -6.70 43.53 1.11
N ALA A 350 -7.28 42.43 0.62
CA ALA A 350 -6.96 41.05 1.01
C ALA A 350 -5.56 40.61 0.51
N ARG A 351 -5.09 41.14 -0.62
CA ARG A 351 -3.70 40.95 -1.10
C ARG A 351 -2.66 41.37 -0.06
N LYS A 352 -3.00 42.35 0.79
CA LYS A 352 -2.20 42.71 1.95
C LYS A 352 -2.71 41.90 3.13
N ILE A 353 -2.21 40.67 3.32
CA ILE A 353 -2.76 39.71 4.31
C ILE A 353 -2.91 40.27 5.73
N ARG A 354 -2.09 41.24 6.12
CA ARG A 354 -2.17 41.96 7.41
C ARG A 354 -3.40 42.87 7.54
N LYS A 355 -4.07 43.19 6.44
CA LYS A 355 -5.32 43.96 6.37
C LYS A 355 -6.56 43.07 6.34
N VAL A 356 -6.43 41.75 6.24
CA VAL A 356 -7.58 40.83 6.17
C VAL A 356 -8.47 40.96 7.40
N SER A 357 -7.91 41.15 8.59
CA SER A 357 -8.68 41.39 9.83
C SER A 357 -9.48 42.70 9.83
N SER A 358 -9.13 43.67 8.98
CA SER A 358 -9.90 44.92 8.82
C SER A 358 -11.05 44.80 7.80
N ILE A 359 -10.98 43.82 6.89
CA ILE A 359 -12.02 43.52 5.90
C ILE A 359 -13.14 42.69 6.51
N PHE A 360 -12.80 41.86 7.51
CA PHE A 360 -13.73 40.99 8.22
C PHE A 360 -13.79 41.39 9.70
N PRO A 361 -14.69 42.31 10.08
CA PRO A 361 -14.74 42.91 11.41
C PRO A 361 -14.86 41.89 12.55
N PHE A 362 -15.52 40.76 12.28
CA PHE A 362 -15.71 39.69 13.28
C PHE A 362 -14.40 38.99 13.69
N PHE A 363 -13.38 38.97 12.82
CA PHE A 363 -12.06 38.41 13.15
C PHE A 363 -11.20 39.34 14.01
N ARG A 364 -11.49 40.64 14.03
CA ARG A 364 -10.70 41.64 14.76
C ARG A 364 -10.70 41.41 16.29
N GLY A 365 -11.74 40.78 16.81
CA GLY A 365 -11.86 40.39 18.22
C GLY A 365 -11.16 39.08 18.58
N HIS A 366 -10.78 38.26 17.60
CA HIS A 366 -10.36 36.88 17.84
C HIS A 366 -8.98 36.82 18.52
N PRO A 367 -8.77 36.02 19.59
CA PRO A 367 -7.51 35.97 20.34
C PRO A 367 -6.27 35.72 19.47
N ARG A 368 -6.40 34.82 18.48
CA ARG A 368 -5.31 34.52 17.53
C ARG A 368 -4.98 35.68 16.61
N VAL A 369 -5.96 36.48 16.20
CA VAL A 369 -5.75 37.67 15.35
C VAL A 369 -5.17 38.82 16.18
N ARG A 370 -5.67 39.01 17.41
CA ARG A 370 -5.10 39.97 18.37
C ARG A 370 -3.64 39.65 18.71
N ALA A 371 -3.30 38.37 18.89
CA ALA A 371 -1.92 37.94 19.13
C ALA A 371 -1.00 38.22 17.94
N LEU A 372 -1.52 38.10 16.71
CA LEU A 372 -0.78 38.46 15.50
C LEU A 372 -0.57 39.98 15.37
N ASP A 373 -1.64 40.75 15.62
CA ASP A 373 -1.62 42.22 15.57
C ASP A 373 -0.70 42.80 16.67
N ALA A 374 -0.67 42.20 17.86
CA ALA A 374 0.21 42.57 18.98
C ALA A 374 1.71 42.33 18.68
N GLY A 375 2.03 41.35 17.82
CA GLY A 375 3.41 41.11 17.36
C GLY A 375 3.93 42.18 16.40
N GLY A 376 3.06 43.09 15.92
CA GLY A 376 3.40 44.21 15.07
C GLY A 376 4.05 43.82 13.73
N ALA A 377 4.80 44.76 13.14
CA ALA A 377 5.39 44.59 11.80
C ALA A 377 6.44 43.46 11.70
N LYS A 378 6.92 42.93 12.83
CA LYS A 378 7.96 41.90 12.92
C LYS A 378 7.43 40.47 12.72
N THR A 379 6.12 40.25 12.79
CA THR A 379 5.53 38.91 12.57
C THR A 379 5.61 38.52 11.10
N ALA A 380 6.33 37.45 10.79
CA ALA A 380 6.46 36.93 9.42
C ALA A 380 5.09 36.63 8.78
N THR A 381 4.92 37.01 7.51
CA THR A 381 3.69 36.83 6.72
C THR A 381 3.17 35.38 6.74
N SER A 382 4.07 34.39 6.76
CA SER A 382 3.73 32.96 6.85
C SER A 382 3.00 32.58 8.13
N LYS A 383 3.30 33.24 9.27
CA LYS A 383 2.58 33.02 10.53
C LYS A 383 1.15 33.56 10.46
N TYR A 384 0.94 34.70 9.79
CA TYR A 384 -0.40 35.24 9.52
C TYR A 384 -1.23 34.27 8.66
N VAL A 385 -0.66 33.76 7.56
CA VAL A 385 -1.32 32.77 6.69
C VAL A 385 -1.72 31.53 7.49
N THR A 386 -0.80 31.01 8.30
CA THR A 386 -1.03 29.78 9.08
C THR A 386 -2.16 29.98 10.08
N GLN A 387 -2.13 31.06 10.84
CA GLN A 387 -3.15 31.34 11.85
C GLN A 387 -4.51 31.68 11.24
N LEU A 388 -4.58 32.41 10.12
CA LEU A 388 -5.84 32.63 9.40
C LEU A 388 -6.42 31.32 8.84
N ARG A 389 -5.58 30.42 8.33
CA ARG A 389 -6.03 29.07 7.94
C ARG A 389 -6.55 28.29 9.14
N THR A 390 -5.85 28.30 10.26
CA THR A 390 -6.32 27.62 11.48
C THR A 390 -7.64 28.22 11.95
N LEU A 391 -7.81 29.53 11.82
CA LEU A 391 -9.04 30.23 12.22
C LEU A 391 -10.22 29.90 11.31
N LEU A 392 -10.01 29.80 10.00
CA LEU A 392 -11.04 29.47 9.02
C LEU A 392 -11.41 27.97 9.01
N TYR A 393 -10.45 27.09 9.31
CA TYR A 393 -10.60 25.65 9.06
C TYR A 393 -10.41 24.75 10.29
N ARG A 394 -10.03 25.28 11.46
CA ARG A 394 -9.65 24.45 12.63
C ARG A 394 -9.92 25.08 13.99
N ASP A 395 -10.60 26.22 14.04
CA ASP A 395 -10.87 26.93 15.29
C ASP A 395 -12.31 26.65 15.73
N SER A 396 -12.47 26.03 16.90
CA SER A 396 -13.76 25.60 17.43
C SER A 396 -14.70 26.76 17.77
N VAL A 397 -14.20 27.99 17.84
CA VAL A 397 -15.03 29.20 18.00
C VAL A 397 -15.67 29.61 16.67
N VAL A 398 -15.08 29.17 15.54
CA VAL A 398 -15.48 29.52 14.18
C VAL A 398 -16.09 28.32 13.44
N GLN A 399 -15.80 27.09 13.89
CA GLN A 399 -16.32 25.85 13.33
C GLN A 399 -17.35 25.16 14.23
N HIS A 400 -18.17 24.34 13.59
CA HIS A 400 -19.26 23.58 14.20
C HIS A 400 -18.74 22.46 15.13
N GLY A 401 -18.68 22.71 16.44
CA GLY A 401 -18.53 21.68 17.49
C GLY A 401 -17.19 21.67 18.27
N ASP A 402 -17.19 21.04 19.45
CA ASP A 402 -16.00 20.88 20.31
C ASP A 402 -15.08 19.77 19.77
N ILE A 403 -14.09 20.19 18.97
CA ILE A 403 -13.10 19.32 18.34
C ILE A 403 -12.34 18.44 19.36
N ARG A 404 -12.16 18.90 20.61
CA ARG A 404 -11.43 18.11 21.62
C ARG A 404 -12.26 16.94 22.11
N ALA A 405 -13.56 17.15 22.33
CA ALA A 405 -14.47 16.07 22.69
C ALA A 405 -14.60 15.04 21.56
N ALA A 406 -14.70 15.49 20.29
CA ALA A 406 -14.75 14.61 19.13
C ALA A 406 -13.45 13.80 18.92
N ALA A 407 -12.29 14.38 19.23
CA ALA A 407 -11.02 13.67 19.20
C ALA A 407 -10.95 12.57 20.27
N GLY A 408 -11.38 12.85 21.50
CA GLY A 408 -11.44 11.86 22.58
C GLY A 408 -12.38 10.68 22.26
N LEU A 409 -13.56 10.96 21.68
CA LEU A 409 -14.52 9.92 21.28
C LEU A 409 -13.96 9.05 20.14
N ASN A 410 -13.28 9.65 19.16
CA ASN A 410 -12.62 8.91 18.08
C ASN A 410 -11.46 8.06 18.59
N GLU A 411 -10.68 8.53 19.57
CA GLU A 411 -9.62 7.74 20.20
C GLU A 411 -10.21 6.55 20.98
N SER A 412 -11.31 6.75 21.70
CA SER A 412 -12.04 5.68 22.38
C SER A 412 -12.61 4.64 21.40
N HIS A 413 -13.33 5.07 20.37
CA HIS A 413 -13.85 4.17 19.33
C HIS A 413 -12.73 3.43 18.59
N LYS A 414 -11.60 4.10 18.34
CA LYS A 414 -10.43 3.46 17.74
C LYS A 414 -9.86 2.40 18.69
N ALA A 415 -9.72 2.70 19.97
CA ALA A 415 -9.24 1.74 20.97
C ALA A 415 -10.18 0.51 21.07
N GLN A 416 -11.50 0.74 21.04
CA GLN A 416 -12.51 -0.32 21.05
C GLN A 416 -12.47 -1.17 19.77
N ARG A 417 -12.32 -0.55 18.60
CA ARG A 417 -12.13 -1.27 17.32
C ARG A 417 -10.82 -2.07 17.32
N ASP A 418 -9.73 -1.51 17.85
CA ASP A 418 -8.45 -2.19 17.99
C ASP A 418 -8.53 -3.35 19.01
N LYS A 419 -9.43 -3.29 20.00
CA LYS A 419 -9.72 -4.38 20.95
C LYS A 419 -10.53 -5.50 20.28
N LEU A 420 -11.63 -5.15 19.59
CA LEU A 420 -12.44 -6.10 18.80
C LEU A 420 -11.62 -6.79 17.71
N LYS A 421 -10.79 -6.03 16.98
CA LYS A 421 -9.90 -6.57 15.96
C LYS A 421 -8.90 -7.56 16.55
N ARG A 422 -8.33 -7.26 17.72
CA ARG A 422 -7.44 -8.19 18.44
C ARG A 422 -8.14 -9.45 18.96
N GLY A 423 -9.45 -9.39 19.20
CA GLY A 423 -10.26 -10.57 19.57
C GLY A 423 -10.65 -11.45 18.37
N LEU A 424 -10.79 -10.85 17.18
CA LEU A 424 -11.17 -11.54 15.94
C LEU A 424 -9.96 -12.04 15.12
N GLU A 425 -8.78 -11.46 15.30
CA GLU A 425 -7.56 -11.98 14.68
C GLU A 425 -7.25 -13.35 15.30
N PRO A 426 -7.14 -14.43 14.48
CA PRO A 426 -6.73 -15.73 14.99
C PRO A 426 -5.41 -15.53 15.72
N LYS A 427 -5.37 -15.89 17.02
CA LYS A 427 -4.17 -15.76 17.85
C LYS A 427 -3.01 -16.36 17.05
N GLU A 428 -2.03 -15.53 16.70
CA GLU A 428 -0.85 -16.01 15.97
C GLU A 428 -0.33 -17.27 16.66
N PRO A 429 0.04 -18.31 15.89
CA PRO A 429 0.52 -19.55 16.48
C PRO A 429 1.65 -19.20 17.47
N PRO A 430 1.65 -19.81 18.67
CA PRO A 430 2.65 -19.51 19.68
C PRO A 430 4.03 -19.65 19.04
N LEU A 431 4.91 -18.70 19.35
CA LEU A 431 6.28 -18.69 18.83
C LEU A 431 6.89 -20.08 19.01
N SER A 432 7.28 -20.72 17.92
CA SER A 432 7.87 -22.06 17.93
C SER A 432 9.27 -22.01 17.33
N GLN A 433 10.09 -23.00 17.68
CA GLN A 433 11.46 -23.12 17.16
C GLN A 433 11.44 -23.22 15.64
N ALA A 434 10.45 -23.92 15.07
CA ALA A 434 10.27 -24.07 13.64
C ALA A 434 10.06 -22.72 12.94
N ILE A 435 9.17 -21.88 13.46
CA ILE A 435 8.91 -20.54 12.90
C ILE A 435 10.17 -19.67 12.99
N LEU A 436 10.90 -19.74 14.11
CA LEU A 436 12.16 -19.00 14.30
C LEU A 436 13.21 -19.37 13.22
N PHE A 437 13.42 -20.66 13.00
CA PHE A 437 14.35 -21.16 11.99
C PHE A 437 13.87 -20.85 10.57
N GLY A 438 12.57 -20.96 10.29
CA GLY A 438 11.98 -20.57 9.01
C GLY A 438 12.26 -19.10 8.69
N GLN A 439 12.10 -18.19 9.66
CA GLN A 439 12.39 -16.77 9.46
C GLN A 439 13.88 -16.51 9.20
N ALA A 440 14.76 -17.15 9.96
CA ALA A 440 16.19 -17.05 9.73
C ALA A 440 16.59 -17.63 8.36
N ALA A 441 15.97 -18.74 7.94
CA ALA A 441 16.15 -19.36 6.63
C ALA A 441 15.74 -18.41 5.50
N VAL A 442 14.62 -17.69 5.63
CA VAL A 442 14.20 -16.68 4.64
C VAL A 442 15.29 -15.65 4.40
N ASN A 443 15.85 -15.09 5.46
CA ASN A 443 16.92 -14.09 5.34
C ASN A 443 18.20 -14.70 4.76
N HIS A 444 18.52 -15.95 5.12
CA HIS A 444 19.68 -16.66 4.58
C HIS A 444 19.53 -16.96 3.09
N VAL A 445 18.40 -17.50 2.65
CA VAL A 445 18.10 -17.75 1.22
C VAL A 445 18.16 -16.45 0.43
N ARG A 446 17.56 -15.36 0.94
CA ARG A 446 17.65 -14.03 0.29
C ARG A 446 19.10 -13.56 0.14
N GLN A 447 19.92 -13.75 1.16
CA GLN A 447 21.33 -13.39 1.12
C GLN A 447 22.10 -14.25 0.10
N VAL A 448 22.01 -15.58 0.20
CA VAL A 448 22.73 -16.51 -0.67
C VAL A 448 22.34 -16.31 -2.13
N CYS A 449 21.05 -16.16 -2.43
CA CYS A 449 20.59 -15.94 -3.78
C CYS A 449 20.94 -14.54 -4.30
N GLY A 450 21.02 -13.54 -3.42
CA GLY A 450 21.54 -12.22 -3.77
C GLY A 450 23.02 -12.25 -4.18
N ASP A 451 23.82 -13.11 -3.53
CA ASP A 451 25.24 -13.31 -3.83
C ASP A 451 25.45 -14.26 -5.03
N ASP A 452 24.59 -15.26 -5.21
CA ASP A 452 24.61 -16.24 -6.30
C ASP A 452 23.23 -16.34 -6.98
N PRO A 453 23.00 -15.61 -8.09
CA PRO A 453 21.74 -15.67 -8.83
C PRO A 453 21.49 -17.03 -9.50
N GLY A 454 22.50 -17.92 -9.52
CA GLY A 454 22.38 -19.30 -9.98
C GLY A 454 21.81 -20.26 -8.93
N ALA A 455 21.56 -19.79 -7.71
CA ALA A 455 21.05 -20.61 -6.62
C ALA A 455 19.56 -20.99 -6.82
N VAL A 456 19.24 -22.26 -6.63
CA VAL A 456 17.87 -22.82 -6.66
C VAL A 456 17.59 -23.48 -5.32
N LEU A 457 16.49 -23.09 -4.68
CA LEU A 457 16.02 -23.68 -3.44
C LEU A 457 15.24 -24.96 -3.76
N SER A 458 15.55 -26.07 -3.09
CA SER A 458 14.66 -27.24 -3.03
C SER A 458 14.16 -27.44 -1.61
N LEU A 459 12.91 -27.88 -1.52
CA LEU A 459 12.18 -28.16 -0.28
C LEU A 459 11.20 -29.29 -0.59
N ARG A 460 11.37 -30.44 0.07
CA ARG A 460 10.73 -31.71 -0.37
C ARG A 460 11.08 -31.98 -1.85
N ASP A 461 10.08 -32.26 -2.68
CA ASP A 461 10.24 -32.58 -4.11
C ASP A 461 10.14 -31.36 -5.03
N GLY A 462 9.89 -30.18 -4.47
CA GLY A 462 9.78 -28.94 -5.25
C GLY A 462 11.11 -28.22 -5.43
N PHE A 463 11.21 -27.46 -6.52
CA PHE A 463 12.35 -26.59 -6.83
C PHE A 463 11.85 -25.18 -7.11
N TRP A 464 12.57 -24.19 -6.59
CA TRP A 464 12.17 -22.79 -6.63
C TRP A 464 13.38 -21.90 -6.94
N ALA A 465 13.26 -21.08 -7.97
CA ALA A 465 14.18 -19.98 -8.21
C ALA A 465 13.64 -18.73 -7.46
N PRO A 466 14.36 -18.20 -6.46
CA PRO A 466 13.97 -16.94 -5.86
C PRO A 466 13.98 -15.82 -6.90
N VAL A 467 12.88 -15.09 -6.99
CA VAL A 467 12.75 -13.91 -7.83
C VAL A 467 13.48 -12.77 -7.13
N ILE A 468 14.75 -12.57 -7.48
CA ILE A 468 15.55 -11.47 -6.95
C ILE A 468 15.05 -10.17 -7.58
N LEU A 469 14.08 -9.54 -6.93
CA LEU A 469 13.67 -8.19 -7.27
C LEU A 469 14.84 -7.25 -6.94
N ARG A 470 15.57 -6.82 -7.98
CA ARG A 470 16.65 -5.85 -7.80
C ARG A 470 16.07 -4.61 -7.10
N PRO A 471 16.61 -4.19 -5.93
CA PRO A 471 16.07 -3.07 -5.15
C PRO A 471 15.94 -1.76 -5.94
N SER A 472 16.68 -1.60 -7.03
CA SER A 472 16.64 -0.44 -7.92
C SER A 472 15.32 -0.29 -8.71
N ALA A 473 14.51 -1.33 -8.84
CA ALA A 473 13.28 -1.32 -9.64
C ALA A 473 12.02 -0.91 -8.84
N ILE A 474 12.05 -0.97 -7.50
CA ILE A 474 10.86 -0.79 -6.66
C ILE A 474 11.12 0.32 -5.62
N HIS A 475 11.00 1.58 -6.03
CA HIS A 475 11.01 2.71 -5.10
C HIS A 475 9.61 3.24 -4.75
N LYS A 476 8.56 2.61 -5.29
CA LYS A 476 7.17 2.90 -4.97
C LYS A 476 6.39 1.59 -4.93
N VAL A 477 5.70 1.34 -3.82
CA VAL A 477 4.81 0.17 -3.62
C VAL A 477 3.79 0.03 -4.75
N SER A 478 3.43 1.14 -5.41
CA SER A 478 2.49 1.19 -6.54
C SER A 478 3.04 0.70 -7.89
N HIS A 479 4.34 0.39 -8.02
CA HIS A 479 4.95 -0.14 -9.25
C HIS A 479 5.43 -1.59 -9.11
N ALA A 480 5.29 -2.18 -7.93
CA ALA A 480 5.54 -3.59 -7.75
C ALA A 480 4.32 -4.38 -8.28
N PRO A 481 4.50 -5.48 -9.03
CA PRO A 481 3.43 -6.43 -9.31
C PRO A 481 2.58 -6.69 -8.06
N LEU A 482 1.24 -6.71 -8.19
CA LEU A 482 0.27 -6.81 -7.08
C LEU A 482 0.62 -7.86 -6.02
N ALA A 483 1.25 -8.97 -6.43
CA ALA A 483 1.77 -10.00 -5.53
C ALA A 483 2.66 -9.43 -4.42
N ILE A 484 3.47 -8.40 -4.68
CA ILE A 484 4.45 -7.80 -3.75
C ILE A 484 3.79 -6.86 -2.73
N ALA A 485 2.65 -6.25 -3.07
CA ALA A 485 1.96 -5.31 -2.18
C ALA A 485 1.25 -6.02 -1.01
N SER A 486 0.88 -7.29 -1.18
CA SER A 486 0.28 -8.15 -0.15
C SER A 486 1.28 -9.07 0.56
N MET A 487 2.57 -9.07 0.18
CA MET A 487 3.57 -9.94 0.81
C MET A 487 3.79 -9.53 2.26
N ASN A 488 3.76 -10.52 3.15
CA ASN A 488 4.35 -10.37 4.46
C ASN A 488 5.86 -10.21 4.31
N LYS A 489 6.50 -9.52 5.27
CA LYS A 489 7.97 -9.34 5.28
C LYS A 489 8.75 -10.65 5.22
N ASN A 490 8.09 -11.75 5.55
CA ASN A 490 8.64 -13.10 5.68
C ASN A 490 8.46 -13.94 4.40
N ASP A 491 7.74 -13.41 3.41
CA ASP A 491 7.47 -14.14 2.18
C ASP A 491 8.62 -13.99 1.17
N ILE A 492 8.97 -15.07 0.47
CA ILE A 492 9.90 -15.02 -0.65
C ILE A 492 9.09 -15.17 -1.93
N LEU A 493 9.25 -14.23 -2.86
CA LEU A 493 8.71 -14.39 -4.20
C LEU A 493 9.61 -15.38 -4.93
N VAL A 494 9.04 -16.49 -5.36
CA VAL A 494 9.77 -17.57 -6.03
C VAL A 494 9.07 -17.94 -7.33
N SER A 495 9.84 -18.36 -8.33
CA SER A 495 9.32 -19.06 -9.51
C SER A 495 9.48 -20.55 -9.25
N LYS A 496 8.36 -21.27 -9.21
CA LYS A 496 8.38 -22.73 -9.16
C LYS A 496 8.99 -23.27 -10.44
N LEU A 497 9.97 -24.15 -10.32
CA LEU A 497 10.63 -24.80 -11.44
C LEU A 497 10.19 -26.27 -11.50
N GLU A 498 9.74 -26.70 -12.66
CA GLU A 498 9.48 -28.12 -12.91
C GLU A 498 10.81 -28.89 -12.95
N ASN A 499 10.86 -30.03 -12.27
CA ASN A 499 12.00 -30.94 -12.29
C ASN A 499 11.74 -32.05 -13.30
N PHE A 500 12.56 -32.09 -14.34
CA PHE A 500 12.58 -33.11 -15.39
C PHE A 500 13.68 -34.16 -15.16
N GLY A 501 14.51 -33.98 -14.12
CA GLY A 501 15.61 -34.87 -13.80
C GLY A 501 15.25 -35.89 -12.72
N THR A 502 16.27 -36.60 -12.24
CA THR A 502 16.15 -37.50 -11.09
C THR A 502 16.37 -36.71 -9.78
N ALA A 503 16.12 -37.34 -8.63
CA ALA A 503 16.41 -36.70 -7.34
C ALA A 503 17.92 -36.40 -7.15
N ASP A 504 18.80 -37.23 -7.73
CA ASP A 504 20.25 -37.10 -7.61
C ASP A 504 20.85 -36.14 -8.65
N ALA A 505 20.19 -35.98 -9.80
CA ALA A 505 20.56 -35.05 -10.86
C ALA A 505 19.32 -34.28 -11.34
N PRO A 506 18.82 -33.31 -10.54
CA PRO A 506 17.64 -32.54 -10.91
C PRO A 506 17.93 -31.68 -12.12
N THR A 507 16.97 -31.61 -13.03
CA THR A 507 17.06 -30.82 -14.25
C THR A 507 15.85 -29.91 -14.27
N VAL A 508 16.07 -28.60 -14.11
CA VAL A 508 15.00 -27.62 -13.97
C VAL A 508 14.91 -26.71 -15.18
N SER A 509 13.75 -26.12 -15.44
CA SER A 509 13.62 -25.12 -16.51
C SER A 509 14.61 -23.94 -16.31
N ALA A 510 15.28 -23.55 -17.39
CA ALA A 510 16.20 -22.41 -17.44
C ALA A 510 15.50 -21.07 -17.62
N LEU A 511 14.27 -21.08 -18.11
CA LEU A 511 13.43 -19.90 -18.18
C LEU A 511 12.98 -19.57 -16.76
N SER A 512 13.54 -18.49 -16.18
CA SER A 512 13.16 -17.97 -14.86
C SER A 512 11.71 -17.50 -14.79
N GLU A 513 11.07 -17.37 -15.95
CA GLU A 513 9.69 -16.97 -16.16
C GLU A 513 8.82 -18.20 -16.35
N GLY A 514 8.71 -19.03 -15.32
CA GLY A 514 7.48 -19.82 -15.18
C GLY A 514 6.30 -18.84 -15.21
N PRO A 515 5.16 -19.17 -15.84
CA PRO A 515 4.04 -18.23 -16.02
C PRO A 515 3.40 -17.74 -14.71
N ARG A 516 3.88 -18.19 -13.54
CA ARG A 516 3.38 -17.85 -12.21
C ARG A 516 4.52 -17.77 -11.20
N SER A 517 4.89 -16.56 -10.79
CA SER A 517 5.60 -16.37 -9.52
C SER A 517 4.63 -16.67 -8.37
N GLU A 518 5.07 -17.45 -7.40
CA GLU A 518 4.31 -17.78 -6.19
C GLU A 518 5.01 -17.25 -4.93
N VAL A 519 4.24 -17.16 -3.86
CA VAL A 519 4.71 -16.66 -2.57
C VAL A 519 5.06 -17.89 -1.72
N LEU A 520 6.35 -18.08 -1.43
CA LEU A 520 6.82 -19.16 -0.57
C LEU A 520 7.13 -18.62 0.84
N ASN A 521 6.43 -19.15 1.83
CA ASN A 521 6.62 -18.81 3.24
C ASN A 521 7.35 -19.94 3.97
N LEU A 522 8.67 -19.80 4.15
CA LEU A 522 9.47 -20.84 4.81
C LEU A 522 9.15 -20.98 6.31
N CYS A 523 8.49 -19.99 6.94
CA CYS A 523 8.04 -20.13 8.32
C CYS A 523 6.91 -21.15 8.42
N SER A 524 5.91 -21.04 7.54
CA SER A 524 4.82 -22.01 7.43
C SER A 524 5.37 -23.39 7.05
N CYS A 525 6.26 -23.47 6.06
CA CYS A 525 6.88 -24.74 5.69
C CYS A 525 7.64 -25.40 6.86
N ALA A 526 8.44 -24.63 7.62
CA ALA A 526 9.16 -25.16 8.76
C ALA A 526 8.22 -25.64 9.87
N HIS A 527 7.14 -24.90 10.13
CA HIS A 527 6.12 -25.26 11.10
C HIS A 527 5.40 -26.56 10.69
N ASP A 528 4.87 -26.61 9.48
CA ASP A 528 4.03 -27.71 8.99
C ASP A 528 4.82 -29.01 8.79
N MET A 529 6.11 -28.92 8.48
CA MET A 529 7.00 -30.07 8.34
C MET A 529 7.56 -30.56 9.67
N GLY A 530 7.58 -29.70 10.69
CA GLY A 530 8.47 -29.84 11.82
C GLY A 530 9.91 -29.47 11.45
N LEU A 531 10.65 -28.97 12.45
CA LEU A 531 11.95 -28.38 12.24
C LEU A 531 13.00 -29.37 11.70
N ASP A 532 13.03 -30.61 12.20
CA ASP A 532 13.99 -31.62 11.74
C ASP A 532 13.79 -31.99 10.26
N ALA A 533 12.55 -32.24 9.85
CA ALA A 533 12.23 -32.56 8.46
C ALA A 533 12.48 -31.35 7.54
N PHE A 534 12.18 -30.13 7.99
CA PHE A 534 12.52 -28.91 7.25
C PHE A 534 14.03 -28.79 7.03
N LEU A 535 14.83 -28.94 8.08
CA LEU A 535 16.29 -28.82 8.02
C LEU A 535 16.95 -29.94 7.20
N SER A 536 16.39 -31.15 7.19
CA SER A 536 16.94 -32.28 6.42
C SER A 536 16.54 -32.26 4.93
N SER A 537 15.41 -31.67 4.59
CA SER A 537 14.86 -31.66 3.22
C SER A 537 15.15 -30.37 2.45
N THR A 538 15.53 -29.29 3.13
CA THR A 538 15.83 -28.01 2.46
C THR A 538 17.27 -27.99 1.95
N ARG A 539 17.45 -27.81 0.63
CA ARG A 539 18.77 -27.73 -0.01
C ARG A 539 18.86 -26.52 -0.93
N LEU A 540 20.07 -26.01 -1.11
CA LEU A 540 20.42 -25.03 -2.12
C LEU A 540 21.24 -25.72 -3.19
N TRP A 541 20.80 -25.57 -4.42
CA TRP A 541 21.45 -26.11 -5.61
C TRP A 541 22.07 -24.97 -6.41
N ARG A 542 23.11 -25.27 -7.18
CA ARG A 542 23.69 -24.33 -8.14
C ARG A 542 23.37 -24.78 -9.56
N LYS A 543 22.81 -23.88 -10.36
CA LYS A 543 22.69 -24.05 -11.81
C LYS A 543 24.08 -24.22 -12.42
N GLN A 544 24.29 -25.28 -13.19
CA GLN A 544 25.50 -25.38 -14.01
C GLN A 544 25.50 -24.28 -15.09
N GLY A 545 26.70 -23.87 -15.51
CA GLY A 545 26.88 -22.78 -16.47
C GLY A 545 26.36 -23.09 -17.88
N GLU A 546 26.28 -24.37 -18.24
CA GLU A 546 25.70 -24.79 -19.52
C GLU A 546 24.18 -24.99 -19.39
N VAL A 547 23.45 -24.37 -20.31
CA VAL A 547 22.02 -24.61 -20.51
C VAL A 547 21.87 -25.79 -21.46
N CYS A 548 21.23 -26.85 -21.01
CA CYS A 548 20.85 -27.96 -21.85
C CYS A 548 19.61 -27.56 -22.67
N VAL A 549 19.63 -27.84 -23.97
CA VAL A 549 18.48 -27.62 -24.85
C VAL A 549 17.88 -28.98 -25.20
N SER A 550 16.58 -29.12 -25.03
CA SER A 550 15.84 -30.36 -25.33
C SER A 550 14.50 -30.05 -25.98
N VAL A 551 13.93 -31.03 -26.68
CA VAL A 551 12.54 -31.01 -27.16
C VAL A 551 11.70 -32.01 -26.32
N PRO A 552 10.37 -32.11 -26.51
CA PRO A 552 9.58 -33.20 -25.92
C PRO A 552 10.17 -34.60 -26.20
N SER A 553 9.94 -35.54 -25.28
CA SER A 553 10.43 -36.92 -25.41
C SER A 553 9.91 -37.55 -26.70
N ILE A 554 10.80 -38.21 -27.44
CA ILE A 554 10.45 -38.89 -28.69
C ILE A 554 10.36 -40.39 -28.43
N GLU A 555 9.24 -41.01 -28.80
CA GLU A 555 9.00 -42.42 -28.51
C GLU A 555 10.08 -43.32 -29.14
N GLY A 556 10.67 -44.21 -28.33
CA GLY A 556 11.68 -45.16 -28.77
C GLY A 556 13.10 -44.61 -28.95
N VAL A 557 13.35 -43.31 -28.68
CA VAL A 557 14.70 -42.72 -28.72
C VAL A 557 15.11 -42.25 -27.32
N PRO A 558 16.32 -42.59 -26.83
CA PRO A 558 16.82 -42.06 -25.57
C PRO A 558 16.93 -40.52 -25.58
N ASP A 559 16.35 -39.84 -24.57
CA ASP A 559 16.36 -38.38 -24.43
C ASP A 559 17.77 -37.77 -24.52
N ALA A 560 18.78 -38.47 -24.02
CA ALA A 560 20.17 -38.03 -24.08
C ALA A 560 20.67 -37.84 -25.53
N HIS A 561 20.23 -38.69 -26.46
CA HIS A 561 20.62 -38.61 -27.87
C HIS A 561 19.89 -37.47 -28.57
N VAL A 562 18.59 -37.30 -28.29
CA VAL A 562 17.79 -36.18 -28.80
C VAL A 562 18.35 -34.84 -28.31
N ALA A 563 18.60 -34.70 -27.00
CA ALA A 563 19.18 -33.50 -26.42
C ALA A 563 20.57 -33.20 -26.99
N GLY A 564 21.43 -34.21 -27.14
CA GLY A 564 22.76 -34.06 -27.73
C GLY A 564 22.73 -33.58 -29.19
N LEU A 565 21.78 -34.09 -29.98
CA LEU A 565 21.58 -33.65 -31.37
C LEU A 565 21.02 -32.22 -31.42
N VAL A 566 19.97 -31.91 -30.67
CA VAL A 566 19.35 -30.58 -30.60
C VAL A 566 20.35 -29.52 -30.12
N GLN A 567 21.14 -29.80 -29.08
CA GLN A 567 22.20 -28.91 -28.59
C GLN A 567 23.20 -28.55 -29.68
N ARG A 568 23.58 -29.51 -30.52
CA ARG A 568 24.48 -29.29 -31.66
C ARG A 568 23.79 -28.53 -32.78
N MET A 569 22.52 -28.81 -33.08
CA MET A 569 21.73 -28.02 -34.04
C MET A 569 21.66 -26.55 -33.63
N VAL A 570 21.41 -26.26 -32.36
CA VAL A 570 21.43 -24.88 -31.84
C VAL A 570 22.83 -24.27 -31.92
N LYS A 571 23.87 -25.01 -31.54
CA LYS A 571 25.27 -24.54 -31.56
C LYS A 571 25.80 -24.25 -32.97
N GLU A 572 25.38 -25.04 -33.96
CA GLU A 572 25.76 -24.89 -35.37
C GLU A 572 24.77 -24.01 -36.15
N HIS A 573 23.83 -23.36 -35.45
CA HIS A 573 22.79 -22.49 -36.04
C HIS A 573 21.92 -23.20 -37.09
N ALA A 574 21.67 -24.50 -36.95
CA ALA A 574 20.83 -25.31 -37.82
C ALA A 574 19.34 -25.13 -37.51
N LEU A 575 18.84 -23.92 -37.78
CA LEU A 575 17.45 -23.49 -37.58
C LEU A 575 16.83 -23.14 -38.94
N SER A 576 15.51 -23.27 -39.09
CA SER A 576 14.76 -23.02 -40.34
C SER A 576 15.11 -21.69 -41.00
N ASP A 577 15.34 -20.65 -40.19
CA ASP A 577 15.54 -19.27 -40.63
C ASP A 577 17.02 -18.95 -40.90
N CYS A 578 17.92 -19.89 -40.62
CA CYS A 578 19.35 -19.73 -40.85
C CYS A 578 19.74 -20.30 -42.22
N VAL A 579 20.30 -19.43 -43.07
CA VAL A 579 20.61 -19.75 -44.49
C VAL A 579 21.64 -20.87 -44.65
N ASN A 580 22.51 -21.11 -43.65
CA ASN A 580 23.68 -22.00 -43.79
C ASN A 580 23.86 -23.04 -42.66
N GLY A 581 22.96 -23.12 -41.69
CA GLY A 581 23.10 -24.09 -40.61
C GLY A 581 22.43 -25.41 -40.93
N VAL A 582 23.21 -26.48 -41.03
CA VAL A 582 22.71 -27.87 -41.12
C VAL A 582 23.65 -28.78 -40.34
N VAL A 583 23.10 -29.74 -39.60
CA VAL A 583 23.88 -30.75 -38.87
C VAL A 583 23.76 -32.08 -39.61
N PRO A 584 24.86 -32.69 -40.09
CA PRO A 584 24.83 -34.05 -40.58
C PRO A 584 24.70 -35.02 -39.39
N ALA A 585 23.71 -35.91 -39.42
CA ALA A 585 23.64 -37.01 -38.46
C ALA A 585 24.84 -37.95 -38.66
N ARG A 586 25.52 -38.32 -37.57
CA ARG A 586 26.68 -39.23 -37.61
C ARG A 586 26.44 -40.40 -36.66
N GLY A 587 26.29 -41.60 -37.23
CA GLY A 587 26.17 -42.85 -36.47
C GLY A 587 24.72 -43.24 -36.17
N SER A 588 24.52 -44.50 -35.80
CA SER A 588 23.20 -45.12 -35.70
C SER A 588 22.27 -44.48 -34.67
N GLU A 589 22.83 -43.94 -33.58
CA GLU A 589 22.05 -43.33 -32.49
C GLU A 589 21.57 -41.92 -32.84
N GLU A 590 22.42 -41.10 -33.47
CA GLU A 590 22.04 -39.77 -33.95
C GLU A 590 21.05 -39.85 -35.12
N GLU A 591 21.24 -40.82 -36.01
CA GLU A 591 20.28 -41.08 -37.09
C GLU A 591 18.92 -41.54 -36.58
N ALA A 592 18.88 -42.29 -35.48
CA ALA A 592 17.62 -42.65 -34.82
C ALA A 592 16.95 -41.41 -34.20
N ALA A 593 17.73 -40.57 -33.50
CA ALA A 593 17.23 -39.32 -32.92
C ALA A 593 16.75 -38.32 -33.98
N LEU A 594 17.49 -38.18 -35.09
CA LEU A 594 17.10 -37.33 -36.19
C LEU A 594 15.80 -37.82 -36.83
N ARG A 595 15.69 -39.13 -37.12
CA ARG A 595 14.45 -39.70 -37.68
C ARG A 595 13.26 -39.48 -36.76
N GLY A 596 13.46 -39.61 -35.46
CA GLY A 596 12.47 -39.27 -34.46
C GLY A 596 12.04 -37.79 -34.52
N LEU A 597 13.00 -36.86 -34.55
CA LEU A 597 12.72 -35.42 -34.65
C LEU A 597 11.99 -35.06 -35.95
N VAL A 598 12.34 -35.70 -37.06
CA VAL A 598 11.68 -35.49 -38.36
C VAL A 598 10.27 -36.07 -38.36
N HIS A 599 10.07 -37.24 -37.74
CA HIS A 599 8.76 -37.86 -37.62
C HIS A 599 7.77 -36.98 -36.83
N GLU A 600 8.23 -36.38 -35.73
CA GLU A 600 7.46 -35.46 -34.89
C GLU A 600 7.35 -34.03 -35.48
N GLY A 601 7.93 -33.76 -36.66
CA GLY A 601 7.89 -32.44 -37.30
C GLY A 601 8.82 -31.38 -36.67
N PHE A 602 9.66 -31.74 -35.69
CA PHE A 602 10.61 -30.83 -35.04
C PHE A 602 11.87 -30.55 -35.86
N ALA A 603 12.21 -31.43 -36.81
CA ALA A 603 13.34 -31.22 -37.72
C ALA A 603 12.93 -31.54 -39.16
N GLU A 604 13.67 -30.99 -40.11
CA GLU A 604 13.55 -31.36 -41.52
C GLU A 604 14.92 -31.78 -42.06
N GLU A 605 14.91 -32.81 -42.90
CA GLU A 605 16.08 -33.23 -43.66
C GLU A 605 16.23 -32.38 -44.92
N THR A 606 17.45 -31.92 -45.14
CA THR A 606 17.89 -31.20 -46.34
C THR A 606 18.94 -32.03 -47.06
N CYS A 607 19.29 -31.64 -48.29
CA CYS A 607 20.35 -32.33 -49.04
C CYS A 607 21.75 -32.26 -48.39
N LEU A 608 21.95 -31.39 -47.39
CA LEU A 608 23.25 -31.17 -46.75
C LEU A 608 23.29 -31.61 -45.27
N GLY A 609 22.18 -32.09 -44.72
CA GLY A 609 22.03 -32.44 -43.30
C GLY A 609 20.63 -32.11 -42.79
N ALA A 610 20.45 -31.96 -41.49
CA ALA A 610 19.16 -31.60 -40.91
C ALA A 610 19.19 -30.24 -40.20
N ARG A 611 18.02 -29.60 -40.11
CA ARG A 611 17.81 -28.37 -39.34
C ARG A 611 16.48 -28.43 -38.59
N LEU A 612 16.37 -27.67 -37.50
CA LEU A 612 15.12 -27.55 -36.74
C LEU A 612 14.09 -26.76 -37.53
N THR A 613 12.85 -27.24 -37.56
CA THR A 613 11.71 -26.49 -38.12
C THR A 613 11.31 -25.35 -37.18
N SER A 614 10.43 -24.46 -37.61
CA SER A 614 9.85 -23.43 -36.73
C SER A 614 9.12 -24.05 -35.53
N GLU A 615 8.45 -25.18 -35.74
CA GLU A 615 7.81 -25.97 -34.69
C GLU A 615 8.84 -26.58 -33.73
N GLY A 616 9.93 -27.15 -34.25
CA GLY A 616 11.03 -27.65 -33.42
C GLY A 616 11.69 -26.57 -32.58
N VAL A 617 11.87 -25.37 -33.15
CA VAL A 617 12.37 -24.18 -32.42
C VAL A 617 11.39 -23.75 -31.33
N ALA A 618 10.09 -23.73 -31.63
CA ALA A 618 9.04 -23.41 -30.67
C ALA A 618 8.94 -24.47 -29.56
N ALA A 619 9.27 -25.73 -29.87
CA ALA A 619 9.29 -26.84 -28.93
C ALA A 619 10.58 -26.91 -28.08
N LEU A 620 11.57 -26.05 -28.32
CA LEU A 620 12.80 -26.03 -27.52
C LEU A 620 12.50 -25.63 -26.08
N THR A 621 12.87 -26.53 -25.17
CA THR A 621 12.92 -26.29 -23.74
C THR A 621 14.37 -26.08 -23.33
N PHE A 622 14.60 -25.01 -22.57
CA PHE A 622 15.90 -24.70 -22.00
C PHE A 622 15.91 -25.20 -20.57
N ARG A 623 16.92 -25.99 -20.20
CA ARG A 623 17.01 -26.64 -18.89
C ARG A 623 18.39 -26.39 -18.26
N HIS A 624 18.42 -26.23 -16.95
CA HIS A 624 19.65 -26.27 -16.17
C HIS A 624 19.75 -27.58 -15.43
N ILE A 625 20.89 -28.26 -15.58
CA ILE A 625 21.27 -29.32 -14.66
C ILE A 625 21.69 -28.66 -13.35
N LEU A 626 21.01 -29.04 -12.27
CA LEU A 626 21.36 -28.61 -10.93
C LEU A 626 22.48 -29.49 -10.39
N SER A 627 23.44 -28.85 -9.74
CA SER A 627 24.59 -29.55 -9.17
C SER A 627 24.93 -28.99 -7.80
N SER A 628 25.80 -29.71 -7.09
CA SER A 628 26.31 -29.32 -5.77
C SER A 628 25.18 -29.04 -4.76
N PRO A 629 24.31 -30.02 -4.44
CA PRO A 629 23.30 -29.84 -3.42
C PRO A 629 23.95 -29.54 -2.08
N LEU A 630 23.83 -28.30 -1.62
CA LEU A 630 24.26 -27.87 -0.30
C LEU A 630 23.05 -27.96 0.63
N PRO A 631 23.07 -28.82 1.66
CA PRO A 631 22.07 -28.75 2.71
C PRO A 631 22.00 -27.32 3.24
N LEU A 632 20.80 -26.76 3.42
CA LEU A 632 20.68 -25.42 3.99
C LEU A 632 21.36 -25.36 5.37
N THR A 633 21.35 -26.49 6.09
CA THR A 633 22.00 -26.72 7.39
C THR A 633 23.53 -26.73 7.35
N GLN A 634 24.16 -26.81 6.19
CA GLN A 634 25.62 -26.84 6.13
C GLN A 634 26.17 -25.44 6.36
N ALA A 635 26.51 -25.14 7.62
CA ALA A 635 27.23 -23.91 7.96
C ALA A 635 28.57 -23.87 7.22
N ARG A 636 28.87 -22.75 6.58
CA ARG A 636 30.15 -22.55 5.89
C ARG A 636 31.30 -22.67 6.90
N ASN A 637 32.44 -23.20 6.45
CA ASN A 637 33.66 -23.25 7.26
C ASN A 637 34.38 -21.89 7.24
N VAL A 638 33.74 -20.88 7.82
CA VAL A 638 34.22 -19.50 7.94
C VAL A 638 34.16 -19.07 9.41
N PRO A 639 34.87 -18.00 9.83
CA PRO A 639 34.77 -17.49 11.18
C PRO A 639 33.30 -17.23 11.59
N LEU A 640 32.95 -17.46 12.86
CA LEU A 640 31.57 -17.31 13.35
C LEU A 640 30.97 -15.93 12.99
N ALA A 641 31.78 -14.87 13.03
CA ALA A 641 31.37 -13.51 12.68
C ALA A 641 30.90 -13.36 11.21
N GLU A 642 31.32 -14.25 10.31
CA GLU A 642 30.94 -14.26 8.89
C GLU A 642 29.72 -15.13 8.58
N LEU A 643 29.32 -16.00 9.53
CA LEU A 643 28.11 -16.80 9.42
C LEU A 643 26.86 -15.91 9.48
N SER A 644 25.85 -16.26 8.71
CA SER A 644 24.51 -15.67 8.80
C SER A 644 23.82 -16.09 10.11
N VAL A 645 22.73 -15.40 10.48
CA VAL A 645 21.94 -15.76 11.68
C VAL A 645 21.45 -17.20 11.61
N PHE A 646 21.01 -17.66 10.43
CA PHE A 646 20.58 -19.04 10.22
C PHE A 646 21.71 -20.04 10.44
N GLU A 647 22.88 -19.82 9.84
CA GLU A 647 24.05 -20.69 10.02
C GLU A 647 24.52 -20.74 11.49
N LEU A 648 24.46 -19.61 12.21
CA LEU A 648 24.74 -19.57 13.65
C LEU A 648 23.73 -20.41 14.43
N MET A 649 22.43 -20.31 14.12
CA MET A 649 21.40 -21.12 14.78
C MET A 649 21.57 -22.62 14.50
N VAL A 650 21.94 -23.00 13.26
CA VAL A 650 22.25 -24.39 12.93
C VAL A 650 23.51 -24.85 13.66
N SER A 651 24.55 -24.01 13.75
CA SER A 651 25.75 -24.30 14.52
C SER A 651 25.44 -24.50 16.01
N MET A 652 24.60 -23.65 16.60
CA MET A 652 24.11 -23.80 17.96
C MET A 652 23.41 -25.16 18.15
N ARG A 653 22.45 -25.51 17.28
CA ARG A 653 21.77 -26.81 17.34
C ARG A 653 22.75 -27.99 17.25
N SER A 654 23.73 -27.92 16.33
CA SER A 654 24.74 -28.97 16.17
C SER A 654 25.64 -29.15 17.40
N LYS A 655 25.81 -28.09 18.19
CA LYS A 655 26.53 -28.10 19.48
C LYS A 655 25.63 -28.48 20.66
N GLY A 656 24.37 -28.87 20.43
CA GLY A 656 23.43 -29.28 21.47
C GLY A 656 22.64 -28.14 22.11
N TRP A 657 22.64 -26.94 21.51
CA TRP A 657 21.81 -25.85 22.04
C TRP A 657 20.32 -26.08 21.76
N ALA A 658 19.51 -25.95 22.79
CA ALA A 658 18.05 -25.89 22.72
C ALA A 658 17.57 -24.43 22.68
N TRP A 659 16.42 -24.21 22.04
CA TRP A 659 15.77 -22.91 22.04
C TRP A 659 14.55 -22.91 22.98
N SER A 660 14.29 -21.78 23.64
CA SER A 660 13.06 -21.55 24.39
C SER A 660 12.52 -20.14 24.12
N ALA A 661 11.20 -19.97 24.17
CA ALA A 661 10.60 -18.64 24.16
C ALA A 661 10.99 -17.88 25.43
N LEU A 662 11.23 -16.57 25.29
CA LEU A 662 11.55 -15.71 26.41
C LEU A 662 10.29 -15.53 27.30
N PRO A 663 10.38 -15.68 28.64
CA PRO A 663 9.23 -15.52 29.53
C PRO A 663 8.57 -14.15 29.39
N SER A 664 7.26 -14.05 29.60
CA SER A 664 6.52 -12.78 29.51
C SER A 664 6.86 -11.83 30.66
N LYS A 665 7.01 -12.37 31.88
CA LYS A 665 7.30 -11.59 33.10
C LYS A 665 8.71 -11.01 33.05
N LYS A 666 8.83 -9.69 33.29
CA LYS A 666 10.11 -8.96 33.24
C LYS A 666 11.13 -9.49 34.25
N ALA A 667 10.70 -9.86 35.45
CA ALA A 667 11.57 -10.42 36.49
C ALA A 667 12.24 -11.73 36.03
N ASP A 668 11.44 -12.67 35.53
CA ASP A 668 11.94 -13.95 35.01
C ASP A 668 12.91 -13.76 33.85
N ARG A 669 12.62 -12.81 32.94
CA ARG A 669 13.53 -12.47 31.83
C ARG A 669 14.90 -11.99 32.29
N LEU A 670 14.92 -11.10 33.29
CA LEU A 670 16.16 -10.53 33.82
C LEU A 670 16.99 -11.56 34.60
N ALA A 671 16.35 -12.61 35.13
CA ALA A 671 17.03 -13.71 35.80
C ALA A 671 17.72 -14.68 34.81
N LEU A 672 17.29 -14.72 33.54
CA LEU A 672 17.85 -15.61 32.52
C LEU A 672 19.21 -15.10 32.03
N LYS A 673 20.26 -15.89 32.30
CA LYS A 673 21.63 -15.69 31.81
C LYS A 673 22.28 -17.03 31.53
N PHE A 674 23.24 -17.04 30.61
CA PHE A 674 24.05 -18.20 30.28
C PHE A 674 25.49 -18.01 30.76
N SER A 675 26.02 -18.99 31.49
CA SER A 675 27.41 -19.07 31.93
C SER A 675 28.05 -20.34 31.35
N PRO A 676 29.36 -20.37 31.04
CA PRO A 676 30.02 -21.59 30.59
C PRO A 676 29.80 -22.75 31.57
N GLY A 677 29.26 -23.87 31.07
CA GLY A 677 28.87 -25.03 31.90
C GLY A 677 27.38 -25.12 32.22
N ASP A 678 26.62 -24.03 32.02
CA ASP A 678 25.15 -24.05 32.12
C ASP A 678 24.53 -24.89 31.00
N PRO A 679 23.28 -25.35 31.15
CA PRO A 679 22.53 -25.96 30.04
C PRO A 679 22.56 -25.05 28.80
N LEU A 680 22.86 -25.62 27.64
CA LEU A 680 22.96 -24.92 26.37
C LEU A 680 21.56 -24.52 25.89
N VAL A 681 20.98 -23.47 26.47
CA VAL A 681 19.66 -22.96 26.11
C VAL A 681 19.77 -21.49 25.72
N PHE A 682 19.14 -21.10 24.61
CA PHE A 682 19.02 -19.70 24.23
C PHE A 682 17.57 -19.27 24.09
N TYR A 683 17.32 -18.02 24.46
CA TYR A 683 15.97 -17.45 24.50
C TYR A 683 15.77 -16.33 23.49
N THR A 684 14.57 -16.20 22.94
CA THR A 684 14.18 -15.08 22.08
C THR A 684 12.75 -14.62 22.36
N ALA A 685 12.49 -13.32 22.25
CA ALA A 685 11.15 -12.74 22.46
C ALA A 685 10.25 -12.80 21.22
N GLY A 686 10.80 -13.12 20.05
CA GLY A 686 10.09 -13.16 18.78
C GLY A 686 10.87 -13.92 17.71
N VAL A 687 10.41 -13.81 16.46
CA VAL A 687 10.99 -14.51 15.29
C VAL A 687 12.32 -13.91 14.78
N THR A 688 12.69 -12.73 15.26
CA THR A 688 13.94 -12.07 14.89
C THR A 688 15.01 -12.34 15.94
N VAL A 689 16.11 -12.93 15.52
CA VAL A 689 17.25 -13.26 16.38
C VAL A 689 18.40 -12.31 16.08
N CYS A 690 18.97 -11.72 17.13
CA CYS A 690 20.13 -10.85 17.00
C CYS A 690 21.39 -11.69 16.74
N LYS A 691 22.17 -11.32 15.70
CA LYS A 691 23.41 -12.02 15.33
C LYS A 691 24.45 -11.97 16.45
N SER A 692 24.71 -10.80 17.03
CA SER A 692 25.72 -10.63 18.08
C SER A 692 25.36 -11.33 19.38
N TYR A 693 24.07 -11.47 19.68
CA TYR A 693 23.61 -12.33 20.77
C TYR A 693 24.03 -13.80 20.58
N LEU A 694 23.79 -14.38 19.40
CA LEU A 694 24.20 -15.77 19.12
C LEU A 694 25.72 -15.93 19.13
N LEU A 695 26.45 -14.92 18.63
CA LEU A 695 27.92 -14.91 18.69
C LEU A 695 28.42 -14.90 20.13
N CYS A 696 27.85 -14.07 21.01
CA CYS A 696 28.19 -14.07 22.43
C CYS A 696 28.02 -15.47 23.03
N LEU A 697 26.88 -16.12 22.78
CA LEU A 697 26.61 -17.45 23.32
C LEU A 697 27.57 -18.52 22.77
N LEU A 698 27.85 -18.50 21.47
CA LEU A 698 28.78 -19.45 20.84
C LEU A 698 30.24 -19.22 21.22
N ASP A 699 30.61 -18.00 21.63
CA ASP A 699 31.97 -17.58 22.04
C ASP A 699 32.09 -17.41 23.57
N ALA A 700 31.10 -17.89 24.34
CA ALA A 700 31.00 -17.62 25.77
C ALA A 700 32.23 -18.07 26.59
N GLU A 701 32.82 -19.23 26.26
CA GLU A 701 34.04 -19.72 26.92
C GLU A 701 35.24 -18.79 26.69
N ASN A 702 35.41 -18.29 25.47
CA ASN A 702 36.46 -17.34 25.13
C ASN A 702 36.19 -15.97 25.76
N LEU A 703 34.94 -15.51 25.79
CA LEU A 703 34.56 -14.26 26.48
C LEU A 703 34.84 -14.33 27.98
N SER A 704 34.56 -15.47 28.60
CA SER A 704 34.85 -15.72 30.02
C SER A 704 36.36 -15.77 30.28
N THR A 705 37.11 -16.56 29.52
CA THR A 705 38.56 -16.73 29.72
C THR A 705 39.39 -15.49 29.36
N LYS A 706 39.04 -14.79 28.27
CA LYS A 706 39.82 -13.66 27.74
C LYS A 706 39.43 -12.31 28.35
N TYR A 707 38.14 -12.08 28.58
CA TYR A 707 37.62 -10.78 29.02
C TYR A 707 36.97 -10.81 30.41
N GLY A 708 36.91 -11.97 31.07
CA GLY A 708 36.29 -12.13 32.38
C GLY A 708 34.78 -11.94 32.36
N VAL A 709 34.11 -12.15 31.22
CA VAL A 709 32.64 -12.05 31.13
C VAL A 709 32.04 -13.33 31.72
N ALA A 710 31.62 -13.27 33.00
CA ALA A 710 31.18 -14.45 33.74
C ALA A 710 29.87 -15.08 33.21
N SER A 711 28.95 -14.25 32.70
CA SER A 711 27.64 -14.71 32.20
C SER A 711 27.08 -13.74 31.16
N ILE A 712 26.30 -14.25 30.20
CA ILE A 712 25.65 -13.48 29.14
C ILE A 712 24.14 -13.46 29.40
N PRO A 713 23.53 -12.31 29.73
CA PRO A 713 22.08 -12.22 29.93
C PRO A 713 21.33 -12.38 28.60
N HIS A 714 20.18 -13.06 28.61
CA HIS A 714 19.43 -13.36 27.38
C HIS A 714 18.52 -12.21 26.89
N SER A 715 18.27 -11.20 27.72
CA SER A 715 17.27 -10.15 27.46
C SER A 715 17.86 -8.74 27.26
N LEU A 716 19.11 -8.63 26.81
CA LEU A 716 19.74 -7.33 26.52
C LEU A 716 19.35 -6.79 25.12
N PRO A 717 19.45 -5.47 24.90
CA PRO A 717 19.30 -4.88 23.57
C PRO A 717 20.39 -5.40 22.60
N PRO A 718 20.12 -5.52 21.29
CA PRO A 718 21.10 -5.95 20.28
C PRO A 718 22.47 -5.24 20.38
N ASP A 719 22.46 -3.92 20.51
CA ASP A 719 23.68 -3.09 20.57
C ASP A 719 24.55 -3.39 21.82
N ALA A 720 23.96 -3.92 22.90
CA ALA A 720 24.71 -4.30 24.10
C ALA A 720 25.56 -5.55 23.87
N TYR A 721 25.09 -6.50 23.05
CA TYR A 721 25.86 -7.71 22.71
C TYR A 721 27.09 -7.37 21.88
N ASP A 722 27.02 -6.36 21.00
CA ASP A 722 28.18 -5.88 20.25
C ASP A 722 29.29 -5.35 21.19
N LEU A 723 28.92 -4.72 22.30
CA LEU A 723 29.87 -4.25 23.33
C LEU A 723 30.42 -5.43 24.14
N ILE A 724 29.61 -6.45 24.43
CA ILE A 724 30.07 -7.66 25.14
C ILE A 724 31.10 -8.42 24.29
N LEU A 725 30.90 -8.53 22.97
CA LEU A 725 31.88 -9.11 22.05
C LEU A 725 33.22 -8.35 22.04
N GLN A 726 33.21 -7.07 22.44
CA GLN A 726 34.41 -6.25 22.60
C GLN A 726 35.05 -6.36 24.00
N GLY A 727 34.54 -7.26 24.85
CA GLY A 727 35.05 -7.51 26.20
C GLY A 727 34.43 -6.63 27.29
N MET A 728 33.37 -5.87 26.99
CA MET A 728 32.66 -5.08 28.01
C MET A 728 31.78 -5.97 28.89
N GLN A 729 31.76 -5.70 30.19
CA GLN A 729 30.89 -6.44 31.11
C GLN A 729 29.41 -6.17 30.82
N PRO A 730 28.51 -7.15 30.90
CA PRO A 730 27.10 -6.99 30.52
C PRO A 730 26.39 -5.83 31.23
N ALA A 731 26.66 -5.62 32.52
CA ALA A 731 26.10 -4.52 33.29
C ALA A 731 26.59 -3.14 32.81
N GLN A 732 27.84 -3.06 32.34
CA GLN A 732 28.41 -1.85 31.75
C GLN A 732 27.82 -1.61 30.36
N ALA A 733 27.71 -2.66 29.54
CA ALA A 733 27.12 -2.59 28.21
C ALA A 733 25.67 -2.07 28.25
N SER A 734 24.84 -2.58 29.18
CA SER A 734 23.46 -2.08 29.36
C SER A 734 23.43 -0.59 29.70
N LYS A 735 24.23 -0.16 30.69
CA LYS A 735 24.33 1.25 31.10
C LYS A 735 24.85 2.15 29.96
N SER A 736 25.79 1.67 29.15
CA SER A 736 26.30 2.42 28.01
C SER A 736 25.24 2.67 26.95
N ILE A 737 24.37 1.69 26.68
CA ILE A 737 23.25 1.85 25.74
C ILE A 737 22.18 2.79 26.29
N GLU A 738 21.84 2.71 27.58
CA GLU A 738 20.90 3.63 28.24
C GLU A 738 21.37 5.09 28.18
N ASN A 739 22.69 5.30 28.25
CA ASN A 739 23.31 6.63 28.17
C ASN A 739 23.49 7.15 26.74
N MET A 740 23.27 6.32 25.70
CA MET A 740 23.36 6.82 24.33
C MET A 740 22.22 7.80 24.04
N PRO A 741 22.50 8.97 23.45
CA PRO A 741 21.46 9.94 23.12
C PRO A 741 20.42 9.28 22.23
N LYS A 742 19.16 9.22 22.68
CA LYS A 742 18.02 8.59 21.99
C LYS A 742 18.00 9.05 20.54
N ARG A 743 18.56 8.24 19.63
CA ARG A 743 18.52 8.49 18.18
C ARG A 743 17.04 8.60 17.82
N GLY A 744 16.64 9.68 17.15
CA GLY A 744 15.24 9.93 16.79
C GLY A 744 14.61 8.67 16.20
N LYS A 745 13.72 8.02 16.97
CA LYS A 745 13.13 6.72 16.66
C LYS A 745 12.50 6.79 15.26
N LYS A 746 13.15 6.19 14.26
CA LYS A 746 12.45 5.74 13.06
C LYS A 746 11.51 4.62 13.54
N ARG A 747 10.22 4.73 13.26
CA ARG A 747 9.20 3.70 13.56
C ARG A 747 9.57 2.40 12.84
N GLY A 748 10.38 1.57 13.49
CA GLY A 748 10.58 0.15 13.20
C GLY A 748 10.15 -0.60 14.45
N VAL A 749 9.32 -1.63 14.26
CA VAL A 749 8.76 -2.60 15.22
C VAL A 749 9.15 -2.35 16.69
N ASN A 750 8.16 -1.93 17.51
CA ASN A 750 8.31 -1.75 18.95
C ASN A 750 8.78 -3.05 19.62
N LEU A 751 10.02 -3.06 20.12
CA LEU A 751 10.34 -3.72 21.38
C LEU A 751 10.21 -2.62 22.44
N ASP A 752 9.04 -2.51 23.07
CA ASP A 752 8.86 -1.63 24.23
C ASP A 752 9.64 -2.24 25.41
N LEU A 753 10.86 -1.74 25.62
CA LEU A 753 11.70 -2.00 26.78
C LEU A 753 12.00 -0.67 27.45
N ASP A 754 11.12 -0.26 28.36
CA ASP A 754 11.45 0.73 29.38
C ASP A 754 12.24 0.02 30.50
N VAL A 755 13.55 0.28 30.52
CA VAL A 755 14.47 -0.17 31.56
C VAL A 755 14.68 0.97 32.54
N GLU A 756 13.93 0.95 33.64
CA GLU A 756 14.34 1.60 34.89
C GLU A 756 15.02 0.54 35.76
N VAL A 757 16.27 0.82 36.16
CA VAL A 757 17.04 -0.01 37.08
C VAL A 757 16.66 0.36 38.52
N CYS A 758 16.23 -0.63 39.31
CA CYS A 758 16.09 -0.50 40.77
C CYS A 758 17.48 -0.38 41.41
N GLY A 759 17.64 0.62 42.29
CA GLY A 759 18.84 0.82 43.09
C GLY A 759 18.99 -0.23 44.20
N GLU A 760 20.26 -0.51 44.51
CA GLU A 760 20.84 -1.06 45.74
C GLU A 760 19.91 -1.89 46.67
N LEU A 761 19.97 -3.21 46.53
CA LEU A 761 19.69 -4.12 47.65
C LEU A 761 21.02 -4.49 48.30
N GLN A 762 21.16 -4.08 49.57
CA GLN A 762 22.26 -4.40 50.46
C GLN A 762 22.26 -5.88 50.84
N ASP A 763 23.46 -6.36 51.16
CA ASP A 763 23.82 -7.71 51.57
C ASP A 763 22.89 -8.29 52.66
N ILE A 764 22.32 -9.47 52.38
CA ILE A 764 21.81 -10.38 53.41
C ILE A 764 22.65 -11.66 53.30
N GLU A 765 23.40 -11.95 54.37
CA GLU A 765 24.23 -13.14 54.53
C GLU A 765 23.39 -14.44 54.46
N PRO A 766 23.95 -15.55 53.93
CA PRO A 766 23.26 -16.83 53.91
C PRO A 766 23.49 -17.61 55.22
N GLU A 767 22.42 -18.02 55.89
CA GLU A 767 22.46 -19.02 56.97
C GLU A 767 22.33 -20.47 56.42
N PRO A 768 22.81 -21.49 57.17
CA PRO A 768 23.45 -22.67 56.59
C PRO A 768 22.53 -23.87 56.31
N ALA A 769 22.98 -24.70 55.38
CA ALA A 769 22.37 -25.94 54.92
C ALA A 769 22.50 -27.11 55.91
N LEU A 770 21.49 -28.00 55.93
CA LEU A 770 21.54 -29.42 56.35
C LEU A 770 20.33 -30.18 55.73
N PRO A 771 20.34 -31.53 55.60
CA PRO A 771 21.24 -32.34 54.76
C PRO A 771 20.46 -33.30 53.82
N ALA A 772 21.21 -34.01 52.99
CA ALA A 772 20.81 -34.92 51.91
C ALA A 772 19.89 -36.10 52.29
N VAL A 773 19.01 -36.48 51.35
CA VAL A 773 18.43 -37.83 51.22
C VAL A 773 18.49 -38.27 49.74
N LEU A 774 18.90 -39.53 49.56
CA LEU A 774 19.18 -40.28 48.33
C LEU A 774 17.89 -40.82 47.63
N PRO A 775 17.99 -41.46 46.45
CA PRO A 775 16.93 -41.51 45.43
C PRO A 775 16.03 -42.76 45.51
N ALA A 776 14.80 -42.65 44.99
CA ALA A 776 13.92 -43.76 44.61
C ALA A 776 13.19 -43.34 43.32
N GLU A 777 13.48 -43.95 42.17
CA GLU A 777 12.79 -45.13 41.62
C GLU A 777 11.31 -44.91 41.28
N GLY A 778 11.04 -44.94 39.96
CA GLY A 778 9.84 -45.46 39.30
C GLY A 778 8.46 -45.08 39.84
N VAL A 779 7.81 -44.09 39.22
CA VAL A 779 6.35 -43.96 39.29
C VAL A 779 5.76 -43.81 37.89
N VAL A 780 4.92 -44.78 37.58
CA VAL A 780 4.05 -44.92 36.40
C VAL A 780 3.06 -43.75 36.36
N ALA A 781 2.88 -43.15 35.19
CA ALA A 781 1.88 -42.11 34.94
C ALA A 781 0.45 -42.68 35.07
N PRO A 782 -0.46 -42.04 35.83
CA PRO A 782 -1.87 -42.40 35.78
C PRO A 782 -2.56 -41.65 34.63
N ASP A 783 -3.27 -42.42 33.80
CA ASP A 783 -4.26 -41.93 32.83
C ASP A 783 -5.36 -41.15 33.57
N HIS A 784 -5.49 -39.86 33.27
CA HIS A 784 -6.69 -39.08 33.57
C HIS A 784 -7.43 -38.77 32.26
N PRO A 785 -8.74 -39.03 32.18
CA PRO A 785 -9.54 -38.74 31.01
C PRO A 785 -9.71 -37.23 30.86
N VAL A 786 -9.50 -36.74 29.64
CA VAL A 786 -9.80 -35.38 29.23
C VAL A 786 -11.33 -35.25 29.12
N GLU A 787 -11.96 -34.58 30.10
CA GLU A 787 -13.31 -34.05 29.95
C GLU A 787 -13.23 -32.78 29.10
N GLU A 788 -13.74 -32.86 27.87
CA GLU A 788 -13.99 -31.69 27.03
C GLU A 788 -15.23 -30.96 27.58
N GLY A 789 -15.00 -29.91 28.37
CA GLY A 789 -16.02 -28.97 28.78
C GLY A 789 -16.34 -28.01 27.63
N GLU A 790 -17.49 -28.19 26.98
CA GLU A 790 -18.09 -27.17 26.12
C GLU A 790 -18.52 -25.97 26.98
N GLU A 791 -17.65 -24.95 27.09
CA GLU A 791 -18.05 -23.64 27.63
C GLU A 791 -18.97 -22.96 26.62
N SER A 792 -20.25 -22.85 26.98
CA SER A 792 -21.27 -22.25 26.13
C SER A 792 -21.04 -20.74 25.96
N HIS A 793 -21.25 -20.28 24.73
CA HIS A 793 -21.10 -18.88 24.29
C HIS A 793 -21.88 -17.88 25.18
N ASP A 794 -22.96 -18.32 25.83
CA ASP A 794 -23.78 -17.54 26.75
C ASP A 794 -23.04 -17.14 28.05
N SER A 795 -22.00 -17.88 28.47
CA SER A 795 -21.24 -17.54 29.68
C SER A 795 -20.32 -16.35 29.45
N LEU A 796 -19.73 -16.25 28.26
CA LEU A 796 -18.84 -15.16 27.88
C LEU A 796 -19.58 -13.84 27.66
N GLU A 797 -20.81 -13.90 27.14
CA GLU A 797 -21.63 -12.70 26.90
C GLU A 797 -22.11 -12.07 28.21
N ARG A 798 -22.49 -12.89 29.20
CA ARG A 798 -22.85 -12.41 30.55
C ARG A 798 -21.66 -11.87 31.35
N GLU A 799 -20.47 -12.46 31.18
CA GLU A 799 -19.25 -11.94 31.81
C GLU A 799 -18.87 -10.57 31.21
N LEU A 800 -19.10 -10.38 29.91
CA LEU A 800 -18.84 -9.13 29.20
C LEU A 800 -19.81 -8.01 29.62
N GLU A 801 -21.10 -8.28 29.75
CA GLU A 801 -22.09 -7.30 30.26
C GLU A 801 -21.75 -6.84 31.69
N ARG A 802 -21.31 -7.77 32.54
CA ARG A 802 -20.95 -7.47 33.93
C ARG A 802 -19.73 -6.54 34.04
N LEU A 803 -18.76 -6.68 33.14
CA LEU A 803 -17.58 -5.80 33.09
C LEU A 803 -17.92 -4.40 32.56
N ILE A 804 -18.89 -4.27 31.66
CA ILE A 804 -19.36 -2.98 31.14
C ILE A 804 -20.09 -2.19 32.23
N GLU A 805 -20.91 -2.85 33.06
CA GLU A 805 -21.60 -2.20 34.18
C GLU A 805 -20.63 -1.75 35.28
N GLN A 806 -19.61 -2.55 35.61
CA GLN A 806 -18.60 -2.18 36.61
C GLN A 806 -17.77 -0.94 36.21
N GLU A 807 -17.39 -0.83 34.94
CA GLU A 807 -16.57 0.30 34.45
C GLU A 807 -17.39 1.60 34.35
N ALA A 808 -18.71 1.50 34.18
CA ALA A 808 -19.62 2.64 34.17
C ALA A 808 -19.86 3.22 35.59
N GLU A 809 -19.83 2.40 36.64
CA GLU A 809 -19.98 2.86 38.03
C GLU A 809 -18.72 3.58 38.53
N GLU A 810 -17.52 3.11 38.17
CA GLU A 810 -16.25 3.75 38.59
C GLU A 810 -16.05 5.17 38.01
N LEU A 811 -16.64 5.46 36.84
CA LEU A 811 -16.57 6.77 36.18
C LEU A 811 -17.48 7.85 36.82
N VAL A 812 -18.46 7.46 37.61
CA VAL A 812 -19.39 8.39 38.28
C VAL A 812 -18.83 8.92 39.60
N ASP A 813 -17.97 8.15 40.27
CA ASP A 813 -17.40 8.54 41.56
C ASP A 813 -16.24 9.55 41.46
N GLU A 814 -15.56 9.65 40.31
CA GLU A 814 -14.40 10.56 40.15
C GLU A 814 -14.78 12.04 39.92
N VAL A 815 -16.06 12.38 39.73
CA VAL A 815 -16.51 13.76 39.39
C VAL A 815 -17.07 14.53 40.60
N THR A 816 -17.21 13.91 41.78
CA THR A 816 -17.93 14.53 42.92
C THR A 816 -17.02 15.12 44.02
N ILE A 817 -15.84 15.67 43.69
CA ILE A 817 -15.07 16.50 44.64
C ILE A 817 -14.43 17.70 43.92
N SER A 818 -15.12 18.85 43.93
CA SER A 818 -14.55 20.18 44.19
C SER A 818 -15.55 21.28 43.81
N GLY A 819 -16.26 21.78 44.80
CA GLY A 819 -17.02 23.02 44.67
C GLY A 819 -17.24 23.67 46.03
N SER A 820 -16.51 24.76 46.32
CA SER A 820 -16.99 25.87 47.15
C SER A 820 -15.97 27.02 47.21
N ALA A 821 -16.35 28.21 46.69
CA ALA A 821 -16.45 29.46 47.47
C ALA A 821 -16.42 30.74 46.60
N ALA A 822 -17.64 31.24 46.35
CA ALA A 822 -18.14 32.63 46.30
C ALA A 822 -17.23 33.88 46.12
N ALA A 823 -17.52 34.60 45.01
CA ALA A 823 -17.89 36.02 44.80
C ALA A 823 -17.65 37.15 45.85
N ALA A 824 -17.11 38.29 45.36
CA ALA A 824 -17.60 39.69 45.52
C ALA A 824 -16.68 40.66 44.72
N VAL A 825 -17.10 41.30 43.61
CA VAL A 825 -17.72 42.64 43.46
C VAL A 825 -16.95 43.81 44.12
N ALA A 826 -16.35 44.69 43.30
CA ALA A 826 -16.57 46.16 43.26
C ALA A 826 -15.34 47.00 42.81
N THR A 827 -15.61 47.89 41.84
CA THR A 827 -15.12 49.29 41.69
C THR A 827 -13.64 49.62 41.36
N GLY A 828 -13.43 50.30 40.22
CA GLY A 828 -12.32 51.25 40.00
C GLY A 828 -12.49 52.54 40.85
N PRO A 829 -11.63 53.60 40.73
CA PRO A 829 -11.21 54.26 39.48
C PRO A 829 -9.69 54.62 39.44
N ASP A 830 -9.09 54.78 38.26
CA ASP A 830 -8.67 56.05 37.61
C ASP A 830 -7.58 56.86 38.36
N ASP A 831 -6.37 56.96 37.79
CA ASP A 831 -5.71 58.26 37.58
C ASP A 831 -4.41 58.19 36.75
N SER A 832 -4.53 58.69 35.52
CA SER A 832 -3.74 59.71 34.82
C SER A 832 -2.25 60.05 35.15
N LYS A 833 -1.53 60.36 34.04
CA LYS A 833 -0.26 61.13 33.87
C LYS A 833 1.05 60.38 34.20
N GLY A 834 2.14 60.48 33.45
CA GLY A 834 2.50 61.30 32.28
C GLY A 834 4.02 61.53 32.27
N SER A 835 4.63 61.44 31.08
CA SER A 835 5.82 62.18 30.61
C SER A 835 7.24 61.91 31.16
N SER A 836 8.17 61.91 30.18
CA SER A 836 9.54 62.45 30.20
C SER A 836 10.74 61.52 30.42
N ALA A 837 11.32 61.15 29.27
CA ALA A 837 12.72 61.26 28.82
C ALA A 837 13.89 61.64 29.78
N ASP A 838 15.02 61.00 29.43
CA ASP A 838 16.43 61.41 29.46
C ASP A 838 17.28 61.31 30.72
N GLY A 839 18.51 60.80 30.52
CA GLY A 839 19.70 61.38 31.15
C GLY A 839 20.66 60.48 31.94
N ALA A 840 21.60 59.87 31.21
CA ALA A 840 23.04 59.70 31.51
C ALA A 840 23.62 59.69 32.96
N ALA A 841 24.43 58.62 33.18
CA ALA A 841 25.83 58.60 33.65
C ALA A 841 26.22 58.72 35.15
N ALA A 842 27.13 57.78 35.50
CA ALA A 842 28.31 57.87 36.37
C ALA A 842 28.25 57.46 37.87
N ALA A 843 28.96 56.34 38.13
CA ALA A 843 29.96 56.08 39.19
C ALA A 843 29.61 56.22 40.69
N ALA A 844 29.71 55.09 41.42
CA ALA A 844 30.73 54.82 42.46
C ALA A 844 30.24 53.90 43.61
N SER A 845 31.00 52.82 43.83
CA SER A 845 31.33 52.14 45.11
C SER A 845 30.26 51.89 46.19
N ARG A 846 30.03 50.61 46.53
CA ARG A 846 30.40 50.01 47.83
C ARG A 846 30.01 48.52 47.92
N ASP A 847 30.91 47.74 48.52
CA ASP A 847 30.72 46.40 49.06
C ASP A 847 29.47 46.26 49.93
N VAL A 848 28.74 45.14 49.81
CA VAL A 848 28.34 44.26 50.92
C VAL A 848 27.98 42.89 50.34
N SER A 849 28.59 41.86 50.92
CA SER A 849 28.29 40.44 50.77
C SER A 849 26.86 40.09 51.20
N ASP A 850 26.08 39.43 50.35
CA ASP A 850 25.12 38.44 50.86
C ASP A 850 24.72 37.39 49.81
N SER A 851 24.73 36.15 50.26
CA SER A 851 24.54 34.92 49.50
C SER A 851 23.05 34.61 49.27
N VAL A 852 22.61 34.57 48.00
CA VAL A 852 21.27 34.12 47.56
C VAL A 852 21.41 33.38 46.21
N PRO A 853 20.64 32.30 45.94
CA PRO A 853 21.09 31.18 45.13
C PRO A 853 21.07 31.46 43.62
N VAL A 854 22.13 31.00 42.96
CA VAL A 854 22.30 31.07 41.50
C VAL A 854 21.25 30.17 40.82
N LYS A 855 20.25 30.80 40.21
CA LYS A 855 19.51 30.20 39.08
C LYS A 855 20.53 29.83 38.00
N LYS A 856 20.71 28.53 37.76
CA LYS A 856 21.47 27.99 36.61
C LYS A 856 20.86 28.52 35.31
N LYS A 857 21.43 29.62 34.82
CA LYS A 857 21.29 30.09 33.44
C LYS A 857 21.86 28.98 32.56
N ARG A 858 21.02 28.32 31.75
CA ARG A 858 21.46 27.38 30.70
C ARG A 858 22.40 28.14 29.77
N GLY A 859 23.70 28.04 30.03
CA GLY A 859 24.76 28.51 29.14
C GLY A 859 24.69 27.68 27.86
N GLY A 860 24.48 28.36 26.73
CA GLY A 860 24.50 27.75 25.42
C GLY A 860 25.88 27.21 25.11
N HIS A 861 25.98 25.89 24.99
CA HIS A 861 27.12 25.19 24.41
C HIS A 861 27.14 25.26 22.86
N ASP A 862 26.39 26.19 22.27
CA ASP A 862 26.22 26.31 20.80
C ASP A 862 27.13 27.38 20.17
N ALA A 863 28.05 27.99 20.94
CA ALA A 863 28.80 29.18 20.51
C ALA A 863 30.33 29.01 20.38
N GLN A 864 30.84 27.78 20.29
CA GLN A 864 32.23 27.51 19.90
C GLN A 864 32.35 26.39 18.85
N VAL A 865 31.40 26.31 17.92
CA VAL A 865 31.66 25.59 16.68
C VAL A 865 32.60 26.46 15.85
N ARG A 866 33.86 26.03 15.71
CA ARG A 866 34.82 26.57 14.74
C ARG A 866 34.05 26.87 13.44
N ARG A 867 33.96 28.13 13.02
CA ARG A 867 33.51 28.49 11.67
C ARG A 867 34.52 27.89 10.70
N LEU A 868 34.32 26.63 10.32
CA LEU A 868 35.19 25.97 9.36
C LEU A 868 35.18 26.81 8.07
N PRO A 869 36.35 27.15 7.51
CA PRO A 869 36.46 28.03 6.35
C PRO A 869 35.63 27.48 5.19
N ARG A 870 34.95 28.35 4.42
CA ARG A 870 34.17 27.91 3.25
C ARG A 870 35.04 27.02 2.35
N LEU A 871 34.48 25.88 1.94
CA LEU A 871 35.16 24.98 1.01
C LEU A 871 35.43 25.72 -0.30
N ALA A 872 36.66 25.60 -0.81
CA ALA A 872 37.02 26.19 -2.09
C ALA A 872 36.17 25.58 -3.22
N PRO A 873 35.69 26.38 -4.19
CA PRO A 873 34.94 25.85 -5.31
C PRO A 873 35.79 24.89 -6.15
N TRP A 874 35.14 23.90 -6.76
CA TRP A 874 35.80 22.94 -7.65
C TRP A 874 35.46 23.28 -9.10
N GLY A 875 36.22 24.22 -9.69
CA GLY A 875 35.83 24.79 -10.99
C GLY A 875 34.52 25.57 -10.82
N PRO A 876 33.48 25.34 -11.64
CA PRO A 876 32.19 26.02 -11.49
C PRO A 876 31.29 25.42 -10.40
N PHE A 877 31.71 24.35 -9.72
CA PHE A 877 30.92 23.66 -8.71
C PHE A 877 31.09 24.29 -7.32
N ILE A 878 29.97 24.40 -6.59
CA ILE A 878 29.94 25.01 -5.25
C ILE A 878 29.72 23.91 -4.20
N PHE A 879 30.53 23.95 -3.15
CA PHE A 879 30.49 22.97 -2.05
C PHE A 879 29.96 23.63 -0.77
N HIS A 880 28.99 22.98 -0.14
CA HIS A 880 28.36 23.44 1.11
C HIS A 880 28.47 22.36 2.18
N ARG A 881 28.95 22.72 3.38
CA ARG A 881 28.84 21.84 4.54
C ARG A 881 27.41 21.87 5.08
N LYS A 882 26.82 20.70 5.31
CA LYS A 882 25.53 20.55 6.01
C LYS A 882 25.81 20.06 7.43
N HIS A 883 25.20 20.73 8.40
CA HIS A 883 25.32 20.35 9.81
C HIS A 883 24.51 19.08 10.11
N ALA A 884 24.95 18.34 11.14
CA ALA A 884 24.33 17.10 11.65
C ALA A 884 22.91 17.26 12.21
N ALA A 885 22.31 18.45 12.16
CA ALA A 885 20.97 18.74 12.69
C ALA A 885 19.86 17.89 12.02
N ALA A 886 20.12 17.36 10.82
CA ALA A 886 19.34 16.32 10.20
C ALA A 886 20.30 15.27 9.63
N SER A 887 20.43 14.12 10.32
CA SER A 887 21.11 12.87 9.90
C SER A 887 21.81 12.92 8.53
N PRO A 888 23.14 12.70 8.44
CA PRO A 888 24.02 11.84 9.25
C PRO A 888 24.69 12.50 10.48
N PRO A 889 25.22 11.70 11.46
CA PRO A 889 25.72 12.18 12.77
C PRO A 889 26.92 13.13 12.70
N PHE A 890 27.73 13.06 11.63
CA PHE A 890 28.89 13.94 11.43
C PHE A 890 28.59 15.06 10.43
N GLY A 891 27.35 15.19 9.96
CA GLY A 891 27.00 16.06 8.84
C GLY A 891 27.54 15.54 7.52
N GLY A 892 27.69 16.42 6.53
CA GLY A 892 28.20 16.03 5.23
C GLY A 892 28.51 17.22 4.33
N VAL A 893 28.88 16.93 3.10
CA VAL A 893 29.16 17.94 2.08
C VAL A 893 28.16 17.79 0.95
N GLU A 894 27.58 18.91 0.52
CA GLU A 894 26.69 19.02 -0.64
C GLU A 894 27.43 19.74 -1.76
N CYS A 895 27.52 19.11 -2.93
CA CYS A 895 28.02 19.72 -4.16
C CYS A 895 26.84 20.15 -5.04
N VAL A 896 26.85 21.39 -5.51
CA VAL A 896 25.86 21.94 -6.45
C VAL A 896 26.45 21.92 -7.86
N CYS A 897 25.80 21.21 -8.77
CA CYS A 897 26.21 21.11 -10.17
C CYS A 897 25.59 22.25 -10.99
N PRO A 898 26.41 23.00 -11.74
CA PRO A 898 25.96 24.13 -12.55
C PRO A 898 25.55 23.73 -13.97
N TYR A 899 25.67 22.45 -14.36
CA TYR A 899 25.37 21.98 -15.72
C TYR A 899 23.95 21.42 -15.87
N HIS A 900 23.29 21.06 -14.76
CA HIS A 900 22.02 20.33 -14.80
C HIS A 900 21.00 20.88 -13.81
N ALA A 901 19.73 20.87 -14.22
CA ALA A 901 18.59 21.16 -13.38
C ALA A 901 17.38 20.32 -13.84
N LEU A 902 16.55 19.88 -12.91
CA LEU A 902 15.35 19.11 -13.19
C LEU A 902 14.26 20.07 -13.71
N ASN A 903 14.23 21.26 -13.12
CA ASN A 903 13.35 22.38 -13.48
C ASN A 903 13.97 23.68 -12.96
N SER A 904 13.33 24.82 -13.25
CA SER A 904 13.78 26.16 -12.82
C SER A 904 13.96 26.34 -11.31
N LYS A 905 13.36 25.49 -10.47
CA LYS A 905 13.45 25.55 -9.00
C LYS A 905 14.41 24.52 -8.41
N THR A 906 14.64 23.42 -9.11
CA THR A 906 15.31 22.22 -8.57
C THR A 906 16.59 21.97 -9.36
N GLY A 907 17.70 22.52 -8.88
CA GLY A 907 19.03 22.28 -9.44
C GLY A 907 19.60 20.90 -9.08
N CYS A 908 20.64 20.48 -9.79
CA CYS A 908 21.33 19.23 -9.52
C CYS A 908 22.26 19.35 -8.30
N LYS A 909 21.98 18.59 -7.24
CA LYS A 909 22.75 18.61 -5.98
C LYS A 909 23.04 17.19 -5.51
N LYS A 910 24.30 16.91 -5.15
CA LYS A 910 24.71 15.62 -4.57
C LYS A 910 25.24 15.85 -3.16
N PHE A 911 24.70 15.09 -2.22
CA PHE A 911 25.13 15.09 -0.83
C PHE A 911 25.88 13.79 -0.52
N VAL A 912 27.04 13.90 0.12
CA VAL A 912 27.81 12.77 0.64
C VAL A 912 28.00 12.97 2.15
N SER A 913 27.66 11.93 2.90
CA SER A 913 27.73 11.92 4.37
C SER A 913 29.18 11.73 4.83
N LEU A 914 29.59 12.44 5.89
CA LEU A 914 30.87 12.18 6.56
C LEU A 914 30.75 10.87 7.34
N GLN A 915 31.75 9.98 7.20
CA GLN A 915 31.79 8.69 7.90
C GLN A 915 32.29 8.83 9.35
N GLY A 916 33.07 9.87 9.62
CA GLY A 916 33.64 10.16 10.93
C GLY A 916 34.00 11.64 11.06
N PRO A 917 34.47 12.05 12.25
CA PRO A 917 34.86 13.43 12.54
C PRO A 917 36.29 13.77 12.08
N LEU A 918 37.04 12.82 11.52
CA LEU A 918 38.44 13.00 11.14
C LEU A 918 38.56 13.80 9.84
N GLU A 919 39.62 14.58 9.69
CA GLU A 919 39.92 15.35 8.47
C GLU A 919 40.02 14.45 7.24
N SER A 920 40.56 13.23 7.41
CA SER A 920 40.63 12.21 6.36
C SER A 920 39.25 11.77 5.84
N ASP A 921 38.20 11.82 6.66
CA ASP A 921 36.83 11.50 6.24
C ASP A 921 36.23 12.65 5.41
N GLU A 922 36.57 13.89 5.76
CA GLU A 922 36.22 15.07 4.97
C GLU A 922 36.94 15.08 3.63
N GLU A 923 38.23 14.76 3.59
CA GLU A 923 38.99 14.62 2.36
C GLU A 923 38.40 13.53 1.44
N ARG A 924 38.02 12.38 1.99
CA ARG A 924 37.38 11.29 1.23
C ARG A 924 36.02 11.71 0.67
N CYS A 925 35.20 12.40 1.47
CA CYS A 925 33.91 12.94 1.06
C CYS A 925 34.07 13.98 -0.07
N LEU A 926 35.03 14.89 0.07
CA LEU A 926 35.37 15.89 -0.95
C LEU A 926 35.89 15.22 -2.23
N LEU A 927 36.76 14.22 -2.12
CA LEU A 927 37.29 13.50 -3.28
C LEU A 927 36.17 12.80 -4.06
N THR A 928 35.22 12.17 -3.34
CA THR A 928 34.02 11.56 -3.91
C THR A 928 33.18 12.56 -4.69
N LEU A 929 32.90 13.72 -4.10
CA LEU A 929 32.11 14.77 -4.74
C LEU A 929 32.83 15.47 -5.90
N LYS A 930 34.16 15.61 -5.82
CA LYS A 930 34.98 16.12 -6.94
C LYS A 930 34.94 15.17 -8.12
N HIS A 931 35.04 13.86 -7.88
CA HIS A 931 34.87 12.87 -8.95
C HIS A 931 33.46 12.96 -9.56
N TRP A 932 32.40 13.07 -8.73
CA TRP A 932 31.03 13.31 -9.21
C TRP A 932 30.90 14.58 -10.07
N ALA A 933 31.57 15.66 -9.68
CA ALA A 933 31.60 16.92 -10.42
C ALA A 933 32.34 16.80 -11.76
N ASN A 934 33.49 16.11 -11.79
CA ASN A 934 34.26 15.89 -13.02
C ASN A 934 33.46 15.15 -14.09
N GLN A 935 32.56 14.26 -13.68
CA GLN A 935 31.74 13.48 -14.61
C GLN A 935 30.53 14.25 -15.16
N ALA A 936 30.22 15.45 -14.66
CA ALA A 936 29.00 16.16 -15.04
C ALA A 936 28.90 16.43 -16.54
N GLN A 937 30.00 16.75 -17.21
CA GLN A 937 29.98 17.07 -18.65
C GLN A 937 29.65 15.86 -19.54
N HIS A 938 29.67 14.64 -18.99
CA HIS A 938 29.31 13.40 -19.71
C HIS A 938 27.82 13.07 -19.61
N PHE A 939 27.04 13.86 -18.88
CA PHE A 939 25.60 13.73 -18.80
C PHE A 939 24.94 14.95 -19.44
N ASN A 940 23.75 14.76 -19.99
CA ASN A 940 22.92 15.84 -20.50
C ASN A 940 21.73 16.15 -19.58
N ARG A 941 21.42 15.28 -18.62
CA ARG A 941 20.25 15.40 -17.72
C ARG A 941 20.63 15.21 -16.25
N GLN A 942 19.97 15.96 -15.37
CA GLN A 942 20.11 15.87 -13.92
C GLN A 942 19.85 14.45 -13.42
N ARG A 943 18.76 13.80 -13.87
CA ARG A 943 18.40 12.46 -13.37
C ARG A 943 19.49 11.41 -13.63
N SER A 944 20.20 11.51 -14.74
CA SER A 944 21.30 10.60 -15.09
C SER A 944 22.54 10.91 -14.27
N HIS A 945 22.91 12.19 -14.18
CA HIS A 945 24.06 12.64 -13.39
C HIS A 945 23.93 12.34 -11.89
N LEU A 946 22.73 12.50 -11.32
CA LEU A 946 22.48 12.18 -9.90
C LEU A 946 22.56 10.69 -9.58
N LYS A 947 22.17 9.84 -10.55
CA LYS A 947 22.18 8.37 -10.42
C LYS A 947 23.57 7.77 -10.59
N MET A 948 24.57 8.56 -10.99
CA MET A 948 25.94 8.09 -11.10
C MET A 948 26.40 7.41 -9.80
N PRO A 949 26.83 6.14 -9.86
CA PRO A 949 27.29 5.42 -8.68
C PRO A 949 28.56 6.07 -8.13
N LEU A 950 28.64 6.18 -6.80
CA LEU A 950 29.79 6.74 -6.08
C LEU A 950 30.27 5.71 -5.05
N ARG A 951 30.74 4.55 -5.52
CA ARG A 951 31.31 3.55 -4.61
C ARG A 951 32.75 3.97 -4.27
N PRO A 952 33.20 3.86 -3.02
CA PRO A 952 34.56 4.22 -2.64
C PRO A 952 35.65 3.53 -3.48
N ALA A 953 35.41 2.30 -3.93
CA ALA A 953 36.33 1.54 -4.77
C ALA A 953 36.42 2.06 -6.23
N ASP A 954 35.40 2.76 -6.71
CA ASP A 954 35.33 3.26 -8.09
C ASP A 954 35.89 4.69 -8.22
N ILE A 955 36.24 5.34 -7.10
CA ILE A 955 36.79 6.70 -7.11
C ILE A 955 38.27 6.62 -7.50
N PRO A 956 38.71 7.28 -8.59
CA PRO A 956 40.10 7.31 -8.98
C PRO A 956 41.00 7.91 -7.88
N SER A 957 42.31 7.66 -7.99
CA SER A 957 43.27 8.26 -7.07
C SER A 957 43.17 9.80 -7.05
N ALA A 958 43.53 10.42 -5.94
CA ALA A 958 43.43 11.87 -5.76
C ALA A 958 44.10 12.65 -6.90
N GLY A 959 45.26 12.21 -7.38
CA GLY A 959 45.95 12.82 -8.51
C GLY A 959 45.12 12.85 -9.80
N ILE A 960 44.43 11.76 -10.13
CA ILE A 960 43.58 11.66 -11.31
C ILE A 960 42.36 12.58 -11.17
N VAL A 961 41.69 12.56 -10.01
CA VAL A 961 40.54 13.43 -9.76
C VAL A 961 40.93 14.90 -9.85
N LEU A 962 42.13 15.27 -9.40
CA LEU A 962 42.62 16.64 -9.51
C LEU A 962 42.93 17.05 -10.96
N GLN A 963 43.50 16.14 -11.77
CA GLN A 963 43.80 16.39 -13.19
C GLN A 963 42.52 16.51 -14.04
N GLN A 964 41.46 15.80 -13.68
CA GLN A 964 40.16 15.83 -14.35
C GLN A 964 39.29 17.03 -13.95
N LYS A 965 39.85 18.02 -13.22
CA LYS A 965 39.09 19.20 -12.80
C LYS A 965 38.50 19.92 -14.02
N PRO A 966 37.17 20.13 -14.07
CA PRO A 966 36.54 20.80 -15.20
C PRO A 966 37.04 22.25 -15.29
N THR A 967 37.59 22.61 -16.45
CA THR A 967 38.13 23.95 -16.76
C THR A 967 37.16 24.84 -17.53
N GLY A 968 36.08 24.27 -18.08
CA GLY A 968 35.08 25.00 -18.85
C GLY A 968 34.20 25.90 -17.97
N GLU A 969 33.81 27.05 -18.52
CA GLU A 969 32.79 27.91 -17.90
C GLU A 969 31.45 27.17 -17.80
N ALA A 970 30.69 27.44 -16.74
CA ALA A 970 29.32 26.94 -16.64
C ALA A 970 28.44 27.57 -17.74
N PRO A 971 27.48 26.82 -18.30
CA PRO A 971 26.51 27.41 -19.22
C PRO A 971 25.76 28.56 -18.54
N ARG A 972 25.61 29.69 -19.23
CA ARG A 972 24.89 30.87 -18.71
C ARG A 972 23.45 30.56 -18.32
N GLN A 973 22.84 29.62 -19.05
CA GLN A 973 21.50 29.12 -18.79
C GLN A 973 21.52 27.60 -18.91
N VAL A 974 21.11 26.92 -17.85
CA VAL A 974 20.99 25.47 -17.80
C VAL A 974 19.66 25.07 -18.42
N ARG A 975 19.69 24.23 -19.46
CA ARG A 975 18.48 23.58 -19.96
C ARG A 975 18.04 22.53 -18.95
N THR A 976 16.77 22.57 -18.59
CA THR A 976 16.22 21.65 -17.59
C THR A 976 15.90 20.29 -18.20
N ASP A 977 15.87 19.23 -17.40
CA ASP A 977 15.44 17.89 -17.84
C ASP A 977 14.09 17.95 -18.58
N VAL A 978 13.15 18.78 -18.10
CA VAL A 978 11.84 18.99 -18.72
C VAL A 978 11.97 19.63 -20.12
N GLU A 979 12.80 20.67 -20.25
CA GLU A 979 13.04 21.33 -21.55
C GLU A 979 13.77 20.43 -22.55
N LEU A 980 14.62 19.52 -22.05
CA LEU A 980 15.30 18.54 -22.89
C LEU A 980 14.34 17.43 -23.32
N ASP A 981 13.51 16.91 -22.41
CA ASP A 981 12.51 15.90 -22.73
C ASP A 981 11.47 16.41 -23.73
N LEU A 982 11.05 17.68 -23.61
CA LEU A 982 10.18 18.33 -24.58
C LEU A 982 10.85 18.48 -25.95
N ALA A 983 12.13 18.85 -25.98
CA ALA A 983 12.87 18.97 -27.24
C ALA A 983 13.09 17.61 -27.92
N ASP A 984 13.40 16.57 -27.14
CA ASP A 984 13.58 15.21 -27.65
C ASP A 984 12.25 14.63 -28.12
N GLY A 985 11.16 14.90 -27.41
CA GLY A 985 9.81 14.57 -27.84
C GLY A 985 9.46 15.26 -29.17
N ALA A 986 9.69 16.58 -29.28
CA ALA A 986 9.44 17.33 -30.51
C ALA A 986 10.29 16.84 -31.69
N ALA A 987 11.55 16.47 -31.45
CA ALA A 987 12.43 15.89 -32.47
C ALA A 987 11.95 14.49 -32.90
N HIS A 988 11.50 13.67 -31.95
CA HIS A 988 10.92 12.36 -32.24
C HIS A 988 9.64 12.49 -33.07
N TRP A 989 8.73 13.40 -32.70
CA TRP A 989 7.52 13.69 -33.48
C TRP A 989 7.84 14.24 -34.88
N SER A 990 8.85 15.08 -35.03
CA SER A 990 9.28 15.58 -36.34
C SER A 990 9.86 14.47 -37.22
N SER A 991 10.56 13.50 -36.62
CA SER A 991 11.08 12.30 -37.32
C SER A 991 9.97 11.33 -37.72
N VAL A 992 8.91 11.20 -36.91
CA VAL A 992 7.77 10.32 -37.17
C VAL A 992 6.83 10.94 -38.20
N CYS A 993 6.54 12.25 -38.10
CA CYS A 993 5.73 12.96 -39.10
C CYS A 993 6.45 13.14 -40.44
N GLY A 994 7.78 13.17 -40.47
CA GLY A 994 8.55 13.15 -41.72
C GLY A 994 8.33 11.89 -42.57
N TYR A 995 7.96 10.76 -41.95
CA TYR A 995 7.61 9.52 -42.66
C TYR A 995 6.15 9.46 -43.14
N VAL A 996 5.26 10.30 -42.59
CA VAL A 996 3.84 10.32 -42.98
C VAL A 996 3.58 11.32 -44.12
N ILE A 997 4.44 12.33 -44.29
CA ILE A 997 4.25 13.39 -45.29
C ILE A 997 4.75 12.98 -46.71
N GLU A 998 5.47 11.86 -46.87
CA GLU A 998 5.80 11.33 -48.21
C GLU A 998 4.68 10.48 -48.85
N PHE A 999 3.60 10.16 -48.13
CA PHE A 999 2.49 9.34 -48.65
C PHE A 999 1.17 10.08 -48.92
N GLU A 1000 1.07 11.40 -48.66
CA GLU A 1000 -0.15 12.20 -48.91
C GLU A 1000 0.12 13.46 -49.75
N GLY A 1001 0.98 13.35 -50.75
CA GLY A 1001 1.26 14.43 -51.71
C GLY A 1001 0.10 14.77 -52.67
N ASP A 1002 -0.87 13.87 -52.86
CA ASP A 1002 -1.87 14.01 -53.92
C ASP A 1002 -3.28 14.41 -53.44
N LEU A 1003 -3.57 14.42 -52.13
CA LEU A 1003 -4.93 14.70 -51.61
C LEU A 1003 -5.16 16.18 -51.24
N ILE A 1004 -4.09 16.94 -50.96
CA ILE A 1004 -4.18 18.34 -50.50
C ILE A 1004 -4.38 19.34 -51.66
N ALA A 1005 -4.12 18.93 -52.91
CA ALA A 1005 -4.33 19.78 -54.08
C ALA A 1005 -5.82 20.01 -54.43
N PHE A 1006 -6.75 19.23 -53.87
CA PHE A 1006 -8.18 19.33 -54.19
C PHE A 1006 -8.97 20.28 -53.27
N LEU A 1007 -8.47 20.58 -52.06
CA LEU A 1007 -9.23 21.36 -51.05
C LEU A 1007 -8.83 22.84 -50.91
N VAL A 1008 -7.85 23.33 -51.67
CA VAL A 1008 -7.39 24.74 -51.59
C VAL A 1008 -8.02 25.65 -52.65
N ASN A 1009 -8.84 25.13 -53.58
CA ASN A 1009 -9.30 25.91 -54.74
C ASN A 1009 -10.63 26.67 -54.57
N GLU A 1010 -11.22 26.77 -53.37
CA GLU A 1010 -12.55 27.38 -53.19
C GLU A 1010 -12.63 28.58 -52.23
N LYS A 1011 -11.51 29.28 -51.96
CA LYS A 1011 -11.53 30.54 -51.19
C LYS A 1011 -10.58 31.62 -51.71
N GLN A 1012 -10.76 32.04 -52.96
CA GLN A 1012 -10.26 33.34 -53.43
C GLN A 1012 -11.31 34.11 -54.24
N ALA A 1013 -12.13 34.91 -53.54
CA ALA A 1013 -12.57 36.22 -54.02
C ALA A 1013 -13.14 37.06 -52.86
N GLY A 1014 -12.51 38.21 -52.55
CA GLY A 1014 -13.16 39.32 -51.86
C GLY A 1014 -12.74 39.67 -50.42
N LYS A 1015 -11.57 40.29 -50.25
CA LYS A 1015 -11.30 41.32 -49.21
C LYS A 1015 -12.05 42.64 -49.58
N PRO A 1016 -12.01 43.77 -48.81
CA PRO A 1016 -11.49 44.08 -47.45
C PRO A 1016 -12.59 44.81 -46.58
N ALA A 1017 -12.44 45.25 -45.31
CA ALA A 1017 -11.38 46.07 -44.73
C ALA A 1017 -11.46 46.20 -43.20
N CYS A 1018 -10.27 46.23 -42.58
CA CYS A 1018 -9.79 47.18 -41.55
C CYS A 1018 -10.62 47.42 -40.27
N ALA A 1019 -10.10 46.98 -39.11
CA ALA A 1019 -9.45 47.91 -38.15
C ALA A 1019 -8.95 47.17 -36.89
N THR A 1020 -7.63 47.22 -36.72
CA THR A 1020 -6.82 47.06 -35.51
C THR A 1020 -7.46 47.57 -34.21
N ARG A 1021 -7.38 46.80 -33.11
CA ARG A 1021 -6.23 46.80 -32.21
C ARG A 1021 -6.18 45.54 -31.34
#